data_AF-A0AAD5T3B9-F1
#
_entry.id   AF-A0AAD5T3B9-F1
#
_cell.length_a   1.000
_cell.length_b   1.000
_cell.length_c   1.000
_cell.angle_alpha   90.00
_cell.angle_beta   90.00
_cell.angle_gamma   90.00
#
_symmetry.space_group_name_H-M   'P 1'
#
loop_
_entity.id
_entity.type
_entity.pdbx_description
1 polymer ?
#
loop_
_entity_poly.entity_id
_entity_poly.type
_entity_poly.pdbx_seq_one_letter_code
_entity_poly.pdbx_strand_id
1 'polypeptide(L)'
;MGNSDVRARTPSNPENLPESDDEDDHFQDAVDFAETIDVEDNFVSVMLKVPDSETSSTRSNIDPTKERLQRRITSMGILGTRKKTMSAPAKPIVNMTLLRANASDDALLADILEVEVALEMFLNSQFKEAEDLLLPKYGQSLYFTEGVALLRMLRAVMTFDPDDMSNATQSLGYASEVANVLRKVDSNGFLGIISTAAYVITGNKGPNHLSGMTRVQKHAELVYAECSCIQSLLKLIANTNLVNFVKEGIQMRASFTIIKACFRFLEKLYEEEGVEGFSTHLIDEHFTSGVIMTAGLFALTLSFLPEKIIKVFELIGFQGDRDIALDRLSTAAEWPFTPSIFVTGNPKSQAKFKSCFPTPPHKAGGASGGLRKPFSELALFSYHIILASLNPLPDCNLPLASMHLSKCLENRNQSFIYRALRARMLETEAKPYLAEIEYTIVISLQKDYHQLYHACLWDMGICQMAQGKWSMAYDGYTILFAESKWTRAVYRYMQAVTLYTQNPADTTRVSQMMAEVPSLLKKIAGFSMPMEKFVSRKSRKFLRQENRLLLPAYEILYFFHGIVMTSRDVLVRLVEDTTRILKELEEKTKYETYYDDFCLALFIRAVAEREIGFPSVKTLEEIKVQVALGRSYNSKMFADSRSSLTSDPSDVDINYLKSSINGFKKLISESRNIVLDHWMLLFGRYELGSLYMRIGQFNMAKCEFEAAQNKGVAKGDEDIFGFKKSSLENMLQVRCHNALLKLRALEENSLSLIF
;
A
#
# COMPACT_ATOMS: atom_id res chain seq x y z
N MET A 1 -27.44 -51.76 48.08
CA MET A 1 -26.18 -51.47 48.79
C MET A 1 -25.03 -51.78 47.84
N GLY A 2 -24.13 -50.81 47.59
CA GLY A 2 -22.71 -51.09 47.30
C GLY A 2 -22.21 -51.14 45.85
N ASN A 3 -21.98 -49.95 45.29
CA ASN A 3 -20.98 -49.45 44.31
C ASN A 3 -19.82 -50.29 43.70
N SER A 4 -19.39 -49.74 42.54
CA SER A 4 -18.04 -49.61 41.91
C SER A 4 -17.55 -50.73 40.98
N ASP A 5 -16.91 -50.51 39.83
CA ASP A 5 -16.58 -49.31 39.03
C ASP A 5 -16.18 -49.76 37.62
N VAL A 6 -16.55 -48.99 36.58
CA VAL A 6 -16.23 -49.24 35.17
C VAL A 6 -14.97 -48.47 34.78
N ARG A 7 -13.92 -49.17 34.35
CA ARG A 7 -12.67 -48.57 33.82
C ARG A 7 -12.90 -47.93 32.45
N ALA A 8 -12.85 -46.60 32.40
CA ALA A 8 -12.70 -45.81 31.18
C ALA A 8 -11.25 -45.85 30.68
N ARG A 9 -11.07 -46.02 29.36
CA ARG A 9 -9.78 -45.85 28.66
C ARG A 9 -9.54 -44.36 28.41
N THR A 10 -8.37 -43.88 28.82
CA THR A 10 -7.84 -42.55 28.53
C THR A 10 -7.43 -42.42 27.06
N PRO A 11 -7.61 -41.25 26.41
CA PRO A 11 -7.06 -40.98 25.09
C PRO A 11 -5.57 -40.61 25.16
N SER A 12 -4.84 -41.04 24.15
CA SER A 12 -3.40 -40.86 23.94
C SER A 12 -2.97 -39.41 23.75
N ASN A 13 -1.84 -39.07 24.36
CA ASN A 13 -1.11 -37.80 24.32
C ASN A 13 -0.75 -37.36 22.88
N PRO A 14 -0.96 -36.09 22.47
CA PRO A 14 -0.50 -35.58 21.18
C PRO A 14 0.87 -34.90 21.34
N GLU A 15 1.95 -35.68 21.40
CA GLU A 15 3.32 -35.15 21.53
C GLU A 15 4.27 -35.55 20.39
N ASN A 16 3.76 -35.93 19.21
CA ASN A 16 4.61 -36.24 18.05
C ASN A 16 4.07 -35.62 16.75
N LEU A 17 4.08 -34.29 16.69
CA LEU A 17 4.13 -33.57 15.41
C LEU A 17 5.56 -33.04 15.26
N PRO A 18 6.21 -33.18 14.08
CA PRO A 18 7.54 -32.63 13.87
C PRO A 18 7.46 -31.11 14.07
N GLU A 19 8.29 -30.59 14.98
CA GLU A 19 8.54 -29.16 15.12
C GLU A 19 8.88 -28.61 13.74
N SER A 20 8.03 -27.72 13.24
CA SER A 20 8.36 -26.93 12.07
C SER A 20 9.45 -25.95 12.49
N ASP A 21 10.64 -26.08 11.91
CA ASP A 21 11.67 -25.05 11.86
C ASP A 21 11.06 -23.77 11.24
N ASP A 22 10.40 -22.97 12.07
CA ASP A 22 9.92 -21.63 11.78
C ASP A 22 10.64 -20.67 12.74
N GLU A 23 11.98 -20.69 12.69
CA GLU A 23 12.81 -19.60 13.17
C GLU A 23 12.73 -18.40 12.19
N ASP A 24 12.82 -17.21 12.77
CA ASP A 24 12.94 -15.88 12.15
C ASP A 24 11.64 -15.18 11.69
N ASP A 25 10.97 -14.54 12.64
CA ASP A 25 10.24 -13.29 12.38
C ASP A 25 10.91 -12.13 13.15
N HIS A 26 12.10 -11.75 12.68
CA HIS A 26 12.93 -10.66 13.23
C HIS A 26 12.23 -9.29 13.27
N PHE A 27 11.00 -9.13 12.77
CA PHE A 27 10.29 -7.86 12.85
C PHE A 27 9.76 -7.61 14.26
N GLN A 28 9.19 -8.63 14.91
CA GLN A 28 8.80 -8.52 16.31
C GLN A 28 10.05 -8.47 17.19
N ASP A 29 11.08 -9.24 16.87
CA ASP A 29 12.36 -9.16 17.59
C ASP A 29 13.04 -7.80 17.41
N ALA A 30 12.92 -7.11 16.27
CA ALA A 30 13.48 -5.75 16.10
C ALA A 30 12.66 -4.69 16.87
N VAL A 31 11.35 -4.90 17.00
CA VAL A 31 10.46 -4.06 17.82
C VAL A 31 10.73 -4.30 19.31
N ASP A 32 10.93 -5.56 19.73
CA ASP A 32 11.22 -5.97 21.10
C ASP A 32 12.70 -5.70 21.48
N PHE A 33 13.63 -5.73 20.52
CA PHE A 33 15.06 -5.40 20.71
C PHE A 33 15.28 -3.89 20.87
N ALA A 34 14.45 -3.05 20.24
CA ALA A 34 14.46 -1.61 20.51
C ALA A 34 14.11 -1.28 21.97
N GLU A 35 13.44 -2.20 22.69
CA GLU A 35 13.12 -2.06 24.12
C GLU A 35 14.30 -2.42 25.05
N THR A 36 15.41 -3.00 24.56
CA THR A 36 16.45 -3.60 25.41
C THR A 36 17.88 -3.06 25.24
N ILE A 37 18.12 -2.00 24.48
CA ILE A 37 19.46 -1.41 24.35
C ILE A 37 19.77 -0.48 25.53
N ASP A 38 20.40 -1.04 26.58
CA ASP A 38 21.34 -0.30 27.41
C ASP A 38 22.72 -0.29 26.73
N VAL A 39 23.32 0.88 26.66
CA VAL A 39 24.54 1.16 25.87
C VAL A 39 25.78 0.77 26.67
N GLU A 40 26.57 -0.21 26.21
CA GLU A 40 28.02 -0.25 26.49
C GLU A 40 28.84 -1.09 25.49
N ASP A 41 30.09 -0.63 25.29
CA ASP A 41 31.05 -0.95 24.21
C ASP A 41 31.75 -2.32 24.32
N ASN A 42 31.65 -3.18 23.28
CA ASN A 42 32.76 -4.00 22.71
C ASN A 42 32.28 -5.15 21.79
N PHE A 43 31.70 -4.82 20.62
CA PHE A 43 31.21 -5.86 19.68
C PHE A 43 32.11 -6.08 18.43
N VAL A 44 33.29 -5.45 18.36
CA VAL A 44 34.02 -5.26 17.10
C VAL A 44 35.06 -6.34 16.77
N SER A 45 35.39 -7.30 17.66
CA SER A 45 36.59 -8.14 17.46
C SER A 45 36.39 -9.57 16.94
N VAL A 46 35.17 -10.08 16.71
CA VAL A 46 34.97 -11.54 16.54
C VAL A 46 34.56 -12.03 15.14
N MET A 47 34.08 -11.18 14.22
CA MET A 47 33.44 -11.66 12.99
C MET A 47 34.21 -11.41 11.69
N LEU A 48 35.41 -11.97 11.55
CA LEU A 48 36.09 -12.07 10.25
C LEU A 48 36.69 -13.46 10.04
N LYS A 49 36.00 -14.28 9.22
CA LYS A 49 36.59 -15.26 8.28
C LYS A 49 35.49 -15.92 7.43
N VAL A 50 35.59 -15.77 6.11
CA VAL A 50 34.80 -16.48 5.08
C VAL A 50 35.79 -17.12 4.10
N PRO A 51 35.51 -18.34 3.59
CA PRO A 51 36.12 -18.82 2.35
C PRO A 51 35.09 -19.13 1.22
N ASP A 52 35.58 -18.99 0.00
CA ASP A 52 34.91 -19.01 -1.32
C ASP A 52 34.56 -20.42 -1.89
N SER A 53 33.62 -20.47 -2.85
CA SER A 53 33.67 -21.25 -4.13
C SER A 53 32.28 -21.29 -4.82
N GLU A 54 32.13 -20.74 -6.03
CA GLU A 54 32.22 -21.33 -7.40
C GLU A 54 30.95 -21.97 -7.96
N THR A 55 30.61 -21.57 -9.18
CA THR A 55 29.36 -21.79 -9.92
C THR A 55 29.51 -22.86 -11.00
N SER A 56 28.43 -23.60 -11.30
CA SER A 56 28.34 -24.35 -12.57
C SER A 56 26.92 -24.27 -13.17
N SER A 57 26.88 -24.16 -14.49
CA SER A 57 25.71 -23.89 -15.32
C SER A 57 25.29 -25.13 -16.13
N THR A 58 23.98 -25.37 -16.28
CA THR A 58 23.45 -26.26 -17.34
C THR A 58 22.18 -25.70 -17.98
N ARG A 59 22.15 -25.74 -19.32
CA ARG A 59 21.04 -25.33 -20.20
C ARG A 59 20.01 -26.47 -20.29
N SER A 60 18.72 -26.13 -20.36
CA SER A 60 17.64 -27.09 -20.67
C SER A 60 16.68 -26.60 -21.76
N ASN A 61 16.12 -27.59 -22.46
CA ASN A 61 15.42 -27.54 -23.74
C ASN A 61 14.08 -26.77 -23.72
N ILE A 62 13.76 -26.19 -24.88
CA ILE A 62 12.61 -25.29 -25.10
C ILE A 62 11.35 -26.10 -25.45
N ASP A 63 10.27 -25.81 -24.72
CA ASP A 63 8.92 -26.38 -24.76
C ASP A 63 8.09 -25.84 -25.95
N PRO A 64 7.38 -26.68 -26.72
CA PRO A 64 6.55 -26.27 -27.86
C PRO A 64 5.31 -25.41 -27.51
N THR A 65 4.91 -25.30 -26.23
CA THR A 65 3.90 -24.32 -25.79
C THR A 65 4.42 -22.87 -25.84
N LYS A 66 5.73 -22.69 -25.69
CA LYS A 66 6.42 -21.40 -25.82
C LYS A 66 6.23 -20.82 -27.22
N GLU A 67 6.13 -21.66 -28.24
CA GLU A 67 5.98 -21.24 -29.64
C GLU A 67 4.57 -20.74 -29.97
N ARG A 68 3.53 -21.31 -29.36
CA ARG A 68 2.15 -20.80 -29.45
C ARG A 68 1.97 -19.48 -28.70
N LEU A 69 2.59 -19.37 -27.53
CA LEU A 69 2.62 -18.14 -26.74
C LEU A 69 3.39 -17.04 -27.49
N GLN A 70 4.54 -17.37 -28.10
CA GLN A 70 5.33 -16.46 -28.92
C GLN A 70 4.48 -15.88 -30.07
N ARG A 71 3.68 -16.70 -30.75
CA ARG A 71 2.79 -16.24 -31.84
C ARG A 71 1.69 -15.30 -31.35
N ARG A 72 1.08 -15.56 -30.18
CA ARG A 72 0.09 -14.67 -29.56
C ARG A 72 0.70 -13.34 -29.09
N ILE A 73 1.86 -13.40 -28.42
CA ILE A 73 2.63 -12.22 -27.97
C ILE A 73 3.07 -11.37 -29.18
N THR A 74 3.47 -12.01 -30.27
CA THR A 74 3.86 -11.32 -31.53
C THR A 74 2.65 -10.67 -32.20
N SER A 75 1.47 -11.31 -32.20
CA SER A 75 0.24 -10.70 -32.73
C SER A 75 -0.29 -9.51 -31.94
N MET A 76 0.12 -9.37 -30.66
CA MET A 76 -0.18 -8.21 -29.82
C MET A 76 0.89 -7.10 -29.92
N GLY A 77 1.93 -7.27 -30.73
CA GLY A 77 3.00 -6.27 -30.90
C GLY A 77 4.01 -6.16 -29.75
N ILE A 78 4.08 -7.16 -28.86
CA ILE A 78 4.73 -7.06 -27.53
C ILE A 78 6.25 -7.36 -27.53
N LEU A 79 6.82 -7.90 -28.60
CA LEU A 79 8.27 -8.20 -28.65
C LEU A 79 9.10 -7.05 -29.24
N GLY A 80 9.42 -6.09 -28.37
CA GLY A 80 10.57 -5.20 -28.57
C GLY A 80 11.88 -5.95 -28.34
N THR A 81 12.79 -5.90 -29.31
CA THR A 81 14.16 -6.42 -29.18
C THR A 81 14.84 -5.85 -27.93
N ARG A 82 15.38 -6.73 -27.09
CA ARG A 82 16.15 -6.44 -25.86
C ARG A 82 17.19 -5.34 -26.11
N LYS A 83 16.86 -4.08 -25.81
CA LYS A 83 17.81 -2.96 -25.82
C LYS A 83 18.68 -3.04 -24.56
N LYS A 84 19.97 -2.74 -24.74
CA LYS A 84 20.95 -2.54 -23.66
C LYS A 84 20.33 -1.66 -22.57
N THR A 85 20.37 -2.11 -21.33
CA THR A 85 20.26 -1.25 -20.15
C THR A 85 21.16 -0.04 -20.38
N MET A 86 20.60 1.17 -20.25
CA MET A 86 21.39 2.41 -20.28
C MET A 86 22.50 2.28 -19.24
N SER A 87 23.75 2.32 -19.68
CA SER A 87 24.89 2.34 -18.77
C SER A 87 24.74 3.52 -17.83
N ALA A 88 24.89 3.30 -16.52
CA ALA A 88 24.88 4.36 -15.53
C ALA A 88 25.84 5.49 -15.97
N PRO A 89 25.39 6.75 -16.09
CA PRO A 89 26.32 7.84 -16.27
C PRO A 89 27.22 7.90 -15.04
N ALA A 90 28.52 8.13 -15.27
CA ALA A 90 29.53 8.23 -14.23
C ALA A 90 29.14 9.25 -13.14
N LYS A 91 29.64 9.05 -11.91
CA LYS A 91 29.51 10.00 -10.81
C LYS A 91 29.76 11.43 -11.34
N PRO A 92 28.78 12.35 -11.28
CA PRO A 92 29.01 13.71 -11.71
C PRO A 92 30.07 14.34 -10.80
N ILE A 93 31.05 15.04 -11.39
CA ILE A 93 32.03 15.80 -10.63
C ILE A 93 31.33 17.08 -10.15
N VAL A 94 30.91 17.11 -8.89
CA VAL A 94 30.31 18.30 -8.28
C VAL A 94 31.41 19.33 -8.04
N ASN A 95 31.46 20.36 -8.90
CA ASN A 95 32.36 21.49 -8.68
C ASN A 95 31.71 22.47 -7.69
N MET A 96 31.98 22.26 -6.40
CA MET A 96 31.42 23.01 -5.28
C MET A 96 31.57 24.53 -5.41
N THR A 97 32.73 24.97 -5.91
CA THR A 97 33.05 26.40 -6.07
C THR A 97 32.22 27.02 -7.19
N LEU A 98 32.14 26.32 -8.33
CA LEU A 98 31.34 26.76 -9.47
C LEU A 98 29.84 26.76 -9.14
N LEU A 99 29.37 25.73 -8.44
CA LEU A 99 27.97 25.59 -8.01
C LEU A 99 27.55 26.78 -7.12
N ARG A 100 28.41 27.18 -6.17
CA ARG A 100 28.16 28.38 -5.34
C ARG A 100 28.26 29.68 -6.13
N ALA A 101 29.22 29.79 -7.04
CA ALA A 101 29.41 30.99 -7.86
C ALA A 101 28.21 31.23 -8.79
N ASN A 102 27.59 30.16 -9.30
CA ASN A 102 26.45 30.22 -10.21
C ASN A 102 25.10 30.26 -9.46
N ALA A 103 25.09 30.15 -8.14
CA ALA A 103 23.88 30.16 -7.33
C ALA A 103 23.29 31.57 -7.23
N SER A 104 22.29 31.86 -8.06
CA SER A 104 21.50 33.10 -8.03
C SER A 104 20.01 32.79 -8.08
N ASP A 105 19.19 33.76 -7.65
CA ASP A 105 17.73 33.66 -7.73
C ASP A 105 17.27 33.47 -9.19
N ASP A 106 17.85 34.20 -10.15
CA ASP A 106 17.51 34.08 -11.57
C ASP A 106 17.86 32.71 -12.15
N ALA A 107 19.03 32.17 -11.80
CA ALA A 107 19.44 30.83 -12.25
C ALA A 107 18.53 29.74 -11.68
N LEU A 108 18.17 29.84 -10.40
CA LEU A 108 17.25 28.91 -9.75
C LEU A 108 15.88 28.91 -10.42
N LEU A 109 15.30 30.09 -10.66
CA LEU A 109 13.98 30.23 -11.27
C LEU A 109 13.98 29.76 -12.73
N ALA A 110 15.04 30.06 -13.49
CA ALA A 110 15.20 29.54 -14.85
C ALA A 110 15.29 28.01 -14.86
N ASP A 111 16.06 27.42 -13.95
CA ASP A 111 16.17 25.97 -13.83
C ASP A 111 14.83 25.32 -13.46
N ILE A 112 14.04 25.93 -12.57
CA ILE A 112 12.70 25.44 -12.20
C ILE A 112 11.81 25.36 -13.44
N LEU A 113 11.78 26.40 -14.29
CA LEU A 113 10.94 26.39 -15.50
C LEU A 113 11.29 25.25 -16.45
N GLU A 114 12.58 24.97 -16.64
CA GLU A 114 13.01 23.83 -17.46
C GLU A 114 12.65 22.48 -16.82
N VAL A 115 12.77 22.38 -15.49
CA VAL A 115 12.39 21.16 -14.73
C VAL A 115 10.86 20.95 -14.75
N GLU A 116 10.05 22.00 -14.79
CA GLU A 116 8.60 21.89 -14.98
C GLU A 116 8.25 21.28 -16.34
N VAL A 117 9.00 21.62 -17.39
CA VAL A 117 8.85 20.97 -18.70
C VAL A 117 9.19 19.47 -18.60
N ALA A 118 10.30 19.12 -17.94
CA ALA A 118 10.65 17.72 -17.71
C ALA A 118 9.56 16.97 -16.90
N LEU A 119 8.98 17.62 -15.90
CA LEU A 119 7.88 17.06 -15.11
C LEU A 119 6.63 16.84 -15.95
N GLU A 120 6.27 17.78 -16.83
CA GLU A 120 5.13 17.61 -17.74
C GLU A 120 5.36 16.46 -18.73
N MET A 121 6.58 16.32 -19.25
CA MET A 121 6.98 15.18 -20.09
C MET A 121 6.85 13.86 -19.32
N PHE A 122 7.34 13.82 -18.08
CA PHE A 122 7.20 12.66 -17.19
C PHE A 122 5.72 12.29 -16.95
N LEU A 123 4.87 13.27 -16.63
CA LEU A 123 3.44 13.04 -16.39
C LEU A 123 2.72 12.57 -17.66
N ASN A 124 3.20 12.94 -18.85
CA ASN A 124 2.74 12.44 -20.14
C ASN A 124 3.44 11.15 -20.61
N SER A 125 4.16 10.48 -19.72
CA SER A 125 4.86 9.20 -19.98
C SER A 125 6.00 9.27 -20.98
N GLN A 126 6.53 10.46 -21.23
CA GLN A 126 7.76 10.70 -21.99
C GLN A 126 8.96 10.62 -21.04
N PHE A 127 9.10 9.49 -20.36
CA PHE A 127 10.04 9.31 -19.26
C PHE A 127 11.49 9.47 -19.68
N LYS A 128 11.83 8.97 -20.88
CA LYS A 128 13.20 9.04 -21.40
C LYS A 128 13.54 10.47 -21.79
N GLU A 129 12.65 11.14 -22.48
CA GLU A 129 12.84 12.52 -22.92
C GLU A 129 12.91 13.47 -21.72
N ALA A 130 12.14 13.20 -20.65
CA ALA A 130 12.29 13.89 -19.37
C ALA A 130 13.68 13.66 -18.74
N GLU A 131 14.18 12.42 -18.70
CA GLU A 131 15.53 12.13 -18.19
C GLU A 131 16.62 12.80 -19.05
N ASP A 132 16.51 12.72 -20.38
CA ASP A 132 17.43 13.33 -21.33
C ASP A 132 17.48 14.87 -21.21
N LEU A 133 16.35 15.51 -20.86
CA LEU A 133 16.29 16.96 -20.60
C LEU A 133 17.03 17.34 -19.30
N LEU A 134 16.99 16.48 -18.28
CA LEU A 134 17.55 16.76 -16.96
C LEU A 134 19.05 16.38 -16.82
N LEU A 135 19.52 15.40 -17.59
CA LEU A 135 20.91 14.92 -17.51
C LEU A 135 22.00 15.98 -17.75
N PRO A 136 21.85 16.96 -18.67
CA PRO A 136 22.91 17.94 -18.97
C PRO A 136 23.38 18.78 -17.77
N LYS A 137 22.47 19.10 -16.83
CA LYS A 137 22.80 19.86 -15.61
C LYS A 137 22.83 18.97 -14.35
N TYR A 138 22.85 17.65 -14.50
CA TYR A 138 22.94 16.70 -13.39
C TYR A 138 24.25 16.88 -12.59
N GLY A 139 24.13 17.11 -11.29
CA GLY A 139 25.26 17.44 -10.40
C GLY A 139 25.73 18.90 -10.47
N GLN A 140 25.10 19.73 -11.31
CA GLN A 140 25.47 21.14 -11.53
C GLN A 140 24.34 22.12 -11.18
N SER A 141 23.12 21.62 -11.01
CA SER A 141 21.94 22.41 -10.62
C SER A 141 21.13 21.66 -9.57
N LEU A 142 20.51 22.39 -8.63
CA LEU A 142 19.73 21.84 -7.53
C LEU A 142 18.57 20.97 -8.03
N TYR A 143 17.66 21.55 -8.81
CA TYR A 143 16.42 20.89 -9.24
C TYR A 143 16.61 19.89 -10.38
N PHE A 144 17.59 20.10 -11.26
CA PHE A 144 17.95 19.09 -12.25
C PHE A 144 18.50 17.82 -11.59
N THR A 145 19.33 17.98 -10.57
CA THR A 145 19.90 16.84 -9.83
C THR A 145 18.83 16.09 -9.06
N GLU A 146 17.93 16.81 -8.40
CA GLU A 146 16.76 16.22 -7.74
C GLU A 146 15.85 15.50 -8.74
N GLY A 147 15.51 16.12 -9.87
CA GLY A 147 14.63 15.52 -10.88
C GLY A 147 15.16 14.18 -11.39
N VAL A 148 16.45 14.09 -11.73
CA VAL A 148 17.09 12.81 -12.11
C VAL A 148 17.04 11.80 -10.95
N ALA A 149 17.29 12.24 -9.71
CA ALA A 149 17.25 11.36 -8.55
C ALA A 149 15.84 10.78 -8.31
N LEU A 150 14.78 11.58 -8.49
CA LEU A 150 13.40 11.14 -8.37
C LEU A 150 12.98 10.18 -9.49
N LEU A 151 13.38 10.44 -10.74
CA LEU A 151 13.13 9.51 -11.86
C LEU A 151 13.76 8.14 -11.62
N ARG A 152 15.00 8.13 -11.11
CA ARG A 152 15.71 6.89 -10.77
C ARG A 152 15.13 6.21 -9.54
N MET A 153 14.71 6.96 -8.53
CA MET A 153 14.00 6.42 -7.37
C MET A 153 12.72 5.71 -7.78
N LEU A 154 11.92 6.31 -8.66
CA LEU A 154 10.72 5.67 -9.18
C LEU A 154 11.08 4.36 -9.89
N ARG A 155 12.09 4.35 -10.77
CA ARG A 155 12.58 3.11 -11.43
C ARG A 155 12.95 2.04 -10.40
N ALA A 156 13.70 2.41 -9.36
CA ALA A 156 14.11 1.50 -8.30
C ALA A 156 12.94 0.91 -7.51
N VAL A 157 11.97 1.74 -7.10
CA VAL A 157 10.77 1.27 -6.38
C VAL A 157 9.87 0.40 -7.26
N MET A 158 9.94 0.50 -8.59
CA MET A 158 9.16 -0.35 -9.50
C MET A 158 9.85 -1.67 -9.84
N THR A 159 11.18 -1.72 -9.81
CA THR A 159 11.95 -2.93 -10.18
C THR A 159 12.36 -3.76 -8.96
N PHE A 160 12.66 -3.08 -7.84
CA PHE A 160 13.40 -3.62 -6.69
C PHE A 160 14.68 -4.36 -7.12
N ASP A 161 15.23 -4.00 -8.28
CA ASP A 161 16.49 -4.55 -8.76
C ASP A 161 17.64 -3.96 -7.92
N PRO A 162 18.57 -4.78 -7.40
CA PRO A 162 19.66 -4.28 -6.57
C PRO A 162 20.48 -3.17 -7.25
N ASP A 163 20.66 -3.24 -8.57
CA ASP A 163 21.40 -2.22 -9.32
C ASP A 163 20.61 -0.92 -9.41
N ASP A 164 19.30 -1.00 -9.69
CA ASP A 164 18.42 0.18 -9.73
C ASP A 164 18.29 0.81 -8.33
N MET A 165 18.14 0.01 -7.27
CA MET A 165 18.10 0.46 -5.88
C MET A 165 19.40 1.17 -5.48
N SER A 166 20.54 0.61 -5.87
CA SER A 166 21.86 1.22 -5.65
C SER A 166 22.00 2.54 -6.42
N ASN A 167 21.65 2.56 -7.70
CA ASN A 167 21.70 3.74 -8.57
C ASN A 167 20.80 4.87 -8.05
N ALA A 168 19.58 4.56 -7.61
CA ALA A 168 18.67 5.54 -7.01
C ALA A 168 19.22 6.08 -5.69
N THR A 169 19.67 5.20 -4.79
CA THR A 169 20.27 5.58 -3.50
C THR A 169 21.47 6.49 -3.69
N GLN A 170 22.32 6.20 -4.68
CA GLN A 170 23.47 7.03 -5.01
C GLN A 170 23.04 8.39 -5.59
N SER A 171 22.06 8.39 -6.50
CA SER A 171 21.57 9.62 -7.14
C SER A 171 20.92 10.58 -6.14
N LEU A 172 20.15 10.05 -5.18
CA LEU A 172 19.60 10.84 -4.06
C LEU A 172 20.70 11.36 -3.14
N GLY A 173 21.75 10.58 -2.91
CA GLY A 173 22.93 11.03 -2.17
C GLY A 173 23.61 12.22 -2.83
N TYR A 174 23.75 12.21 -4.16
CA TYR A 174 24.29 13.35 -4.92
C TYR A 174 23.37 14.57 -4.88
N ALA A 175 22.05 14.39 -4.97
CA ALA A 175 21.10 15.48 -4.83
C ALA A 175 21.19 16.13 -3.43
N SER A 176 21.29 15.32 -2.37
CA SER A 176 21.55 15.80 -1.01
C SER A 176 22.91 16.51 -0.90
N GLU A 177 23.97 16.03 -1.56
CA GLU A 177 25.28 16.69 -1.57
C GLU A 177 25.20 18.07 -2.23
N VAL A 178 24.63 18.16 -3.44
CA VAL A 178 24.39 19.42 -4.18
C VAL A 178 23.59 20.42 -3.33
N ALA A 179 22.50 19.96 -2.71
CA ALA A 179 21.71 20.78 -1.81
C ALA A 179 22.54 21.26 -0.60
N ASN A 180 23.32 20.37 0.02
CA ASN A 180 24.15 20.72 1.17
C ASN A 180 25.24 21.76 0.86
N VAL A 181 25.74 21.82 -0.38
CA VAL A 181 26.68 22.88 -0.83
C VAL A 181 26.05 24.26 -0.75
N LEU A 182 24.77 24.33 -1.13
CA LEU A 182 23.98 25.54 -1.33
C LEU A 182 23.23 25.99 -0.08
N ARG A 183 23.07 25.09 0.92
CA ARG A 183 22.55 25.43 2.24
C ARG A 183 23.42 26.48 2.92
N LYS A 184 22.81 27.24 3.84
CA LYS A 184 23.52 28.26 4.62
C LYS A 184 24.61 27.58 5.45
N VAL A 185 25.85 28.03 5.26
CA VAL A 185 26.99 27.58 6.07
C VAL A 185 26.92 28.29 7.42
N ASP A 186 26.72 27.55 8.50
CA ASP A 186 26.84 28.10 9.83
C ASP A 186 28.29 28.52 10.06
N SER A 187 28.52 29.82 10.23
CA SER A 187 29.85 30.44 10.35
C SER A 187 30.64 30.03 11.60
N ASN A 188 30.07 29.19 12.47
CA ASN A 188 30.67 28.76 13.73
C ASN A 188 31.13 27.30 13.62
N GLY A 189 32.19 27.07 12.83
CA GLY A 189 32.89 25.79 12.79
C GLY A 189 33.28 25.33 14.19
N PHE A 190 33.11 24.02 14.46
CA PHE A 190 33.29 23.33 15.74
C PHE A 190 32.16 23.51 16.78
N LEU A 191 31.72 24.72 17.13
CA LEU A 191 30.59 24.95 18.07
C LEU A 191 29.21 24.67 17.44
N GLY A 192 29.09 24.84 16.12
CA GLY A 192 27.90 24.49 15.35
C GLY A 192 27.57 23.00 15.42
N ILE A 193 28.57 22.11 15.46
CA ILE A 193 28.38 20.65 15.51
C ILE A 193 27.76 20.21 16.84
N ILE A 194 28.11 20.87 17.95
CA ILE A 194 27.50 20.63 19.27
C ILE A 194 26.05 21.16 19.27
N SER A 195 25.79 22.27 18.60
CA SER A 195 24.42 22.76 18.40
C SER A 195 23.62 21.85 17.47
N THR A 196 24.22 21.22 16.45
CA THR A 196 23.59 20.25 15.53
C THR A 196 23.32 18.91 16.23
N ALA A 197 24.20 18.43 17.10
CA ALA A 197 23.98 17.23 17.90
C ALA A 197 22.90 17.45 18.96
N ALA A 198 22.96 18.56 19.72
CA ALA A 198 21.89 18.96 20.64
C ALA A 198 20.57 19.28 19.89
N TYR A 199 20.62 19.76 18.65
CA TYR A 199 19.48 20.02 17.75
C TYR A 199 18.82 18.73 17.25
N VAL A 200 19.62 17.75 16.83
CA VAL A 200 19.16 16.41 16.46
C VAL A 200 18.53 15.74 17.68
N ILE A 201 19.00 16.03 18.90
CA ILE A 201 18.49 15.47 20.17
C ILE A 201 17.25 16.21 20.71
N THR A 202 17.16 17.55 20.62
CA THR A 202 16.13 18.38 21.29
C THR A 202 15.03 18.93 20.38
N GLY A 203 15.18 18.89 19.05
CA GLY A 203 14.10 19.15 18.09
C GLY A 203 13.57 20.60 17.98
N ASN A 204 14.14 21.57 18.70
CA ASN A 204 13.67 22.96 18.70
C ASN A 204 14.54 23.87 17.81
N LYS A 205 14.18 23.99 16.53
CA LYS A 205 14.55 25.18 15.74
C LYS A 205 13.61 26.32 16.15
N GLY A 206 14.18 27.44 16.57
CA GLY A 206 13.41 28.66 16.86
C GLY A 206 12.65 29.16 15.62
N PRO A 207 11.61 29.98 15.81
CA PRO A 207 10.70 30.42 14.74
C PRO A 207 11.37 31.23 13.61
N ASN A 208 12.64 31.61 13.74
CA ASN A 208 13.38 32.42 12.77
C ASN A 208 14.37 31.59 11.93
N HIS A 209 14.17 30.26 11.82
CA HIS A 209 15.14 29.36 11.18
C HIS A 209 15.56 29.79 9.76
N LEU A 210 14.62 30.27 8.95
CA LEU A 210 14.87 30.69 7.57
C LEU A 210 15.17 32.20 7.44
N SER A 211 15.25 32.92 8.57
CA SER A 211 15.51 34.37 8.57
C SER A 211 16.94 34.65 8.09
N GLY A 212 17.08 35.60 7.16
CA GLY A 212 18.37 35.94 6.56
C GLY A 212 18.98 34.81 5.71
N MET A 213 18.16 33.92 5.17
CA MET A 213 18.55 33.00 4.09
C MET A 213 18.15 33.58 2.73
N THR A 214 18.98 33.34 1.70
CA THR A 214 18.61 33.61 0.30
C THR A 214 17.55 32.63 -0.19
N ARG A 215 16.89 32.93 -1.32
CA ARG A 215 15.92 32.01 -1.94
C ARG A 215 16.57 30.65 -2.21
N VAL A 216 17.74 30.64 -2.84
CA VAL A 216 18.50 29.40 -3.12
C VAL A 216 18.76 28.57 -1.85
N GLN A 217 19.16 29.21 -0.75
CA GLN A 217 19.39 28.52 0.52
C GLN A 217 18.13 27.88 1.09
N LYS A 218 16.97 28.53 0.96
CA LYS A 218 15.67 27.97 1.41
C LYS A 218 15.31 26.73 0.60
N HIS A 219 15.38 26.81 -0.73
CA HIS A 219 15.13 25.65 -1.60
C HIS A 219 16.12 24.52 -1.34
N ALA A 220 17.38 24.84 -1.03
CA ALA A 220 18.38 23.84 -0.67
C ALA A 220 18.08 23.11 0.65
N GLU A 221 17.50 23.78 1.68
CA GLU A 221 17.01 23.09 2.89
C GLU A 221 15.90 22.09 2.57
N LEU A 222 14.95 22.48 1.72
CA LEU A 222 13.84 21.63 1.29
C LEU A 222 14.34 20.38 0.53
N VAL A 223 15.10 20.59 -0.55
CA VAL A 223 15.61 19.49 -1.39
C VAL A 223 16.53 18.56 -0.61
N TYR A 224 17.37 19.10 0.30
CA TYR A 224 18.20 18.27 1.17
C TYR A 224 17.36 17.35 2.05
N ALA A 225 16.31 17.87 2.68
CA ALA A 225 15.43 17.08 3.55
C ALA A 225 14.63 16.03 2.75
N GLU A 226 14.09 16.40 1.60
CA GLU A 226 13.36 15.49 0.71
C GLU A 226 14.26 14.35 0.23
N CYS A 227 15.40 14.67 -0.40
CA CYS A 227 16.32 13.66 -0.94
C CYS A 227 16.92 12.77 0.15
N SER A 228 17.30 13.35 1.30
CA SER A 228 17.86 12.57 2.41
C SER A 228 16.83 11.62 3.02
N CYS A 229 15.57 12.05 3.16
CA CYS A 229 14.51 11.20 3.67
C CYS A 229 14.23 10.03 2.72
N ILE A 230 14.07 10.31 1.43
CA ILE A 230 13.82 9.29 0.41
C ILE A 230 15.02 8.32 0.32
N GLN A 231 16.25 8.83 0.39
CA GLN A 231 17.45 7.99 0.39
C GLN A 231 17.48 7.06 1.60
N SER A 232 17.16 7.56 2.79
CA SER A 232 17.13 6.78 4.02
C SER A 232 16.07 5.68 3.93
N LEU A 233 14.89 6.00 3.40
CA LEU A 233 13.82 5.03 3.15
C LEU A 233 14.26 3.93 2.17
N LEU A 234 14.92 4.28 1.05
CA LEU A 234 15.43 3.27 0.11
C LEU A 234 16.50 2.38 0.75
N LYS A 235 17.41 2.94 1.57
CA LYS A 235 18.43 2.15 2.28
C LYS A 235 17.83 1.21 3.30
N LEU A 236 16.76 1.61 3.99
CA LEU A 236 16.00 0.75 4.89
C LEU A 236 15.33 -0.41 4.12
N ILE A 237 14.77 -0.13 2.95
CA ILE A 237 14.18 -1.16 2.07
C ILE A 237 15.25 -2.10 1.50
N ALA A 238 16.47 -1.59 1.24
CA ALA A 238 17.54 -2.37 0.64
C ALA A 238 18.36 -3.20 1.65
N ASN A 239 18.45 -2.78 2.93
CA ASN A 239 19.36 -3.38 3.91
C ASN A 239 18.65 -3.93 5.14
N THR A 240 19.16 -5.06 5.65
CA THR A 240 18.56 -5.84 6.75
C THR A 240 19.24 -5.61 8.10
N ASN A 241 20.25 -4.73 8.15
CA ASN A 241 21.09 -4.55 9.32
C ASN A 241 20.44 -3.55 10.31
N LEU A 242 20.20 -4.00 11.54
CA LEU A 242 19.56 -3.22 12.59
C LEU A 242 20.32 -1.93 12.96
N VAL A 243 21.65 -1.93 12.90
CA VAL A 243 22.46 -0.71 13.12
C VAL A 243 22.19 0.32 12.02
N ASN A 244 22.07 -0.14 10.78
CA ASN A 244 21.66 0.72 9.67
C ASN A 244 20.21 1.18 9.85
N PHE A 245 19.32 0.33 10.39
CA PHE A 245 17.94 0.72 10.68
C PHE A 245 17.87 1.92 11.63
N VAL A 246 18.57 1.87 12.76
CA VAL A 246 18.63 2.98 13.72
C VAL A 246 19.22 4.24 13.09
N LYS A 247 20.36 4.10 12.38
CA LYS A 247 21.04 5.21 11.72
C LYS A 247 20.13 5.92 10.70
N GLU A 248 19.49 5.17 9.83
CA GLU A 248 18.61 5.73 8.80
C GLU A 248 17.32 6.30 9.44
N GLY A 249 16.82 5.71 10.54
CA GLY A 249 15.73 6.29 11.34
C GLY A 249 16.06 7.66 11.94
N ILE A 250 17.28 7.85 12.47
CA ILE A 250 17.78 9.16 12.94
C ILE A 250 17.83 10.16 11.77
N GLN A 251 18.29 9.74 10.60
CA GLN A 251 18.35 10.59 9.41
C GLN A 251 16.96 11.03 8.92
N MET A 252 15.97 10.13 8.95
CA MET A 252 14.58 10.46 8.62
C MET A 252 14.01 11.49 9.62
N ARG A 253 14.28 11.34 10.92
CA ARG A 253 13.92 12.33 11.95
C ARG A 253 14.57 13.68 11.71
N ALA A 254 15.85 13.72 11.35
CA ALA A 254 16.53 14.97 11.02
C ALA A 254 15.85 15.68 9.83
N SER A 255 15.50 14.93 8.78
CA SER A 255 14.79 15.43 7.60
C SER A 255 13.40 15.99 7.98
N PHE A 256 12.63 15.25 8.77
CA PHE A 256 11.35 15.73 9.30
C PHE A 256 11.49 17.02 10.12
N THR A 257 12.53 17.13 10.94
CA THR A 257 12.79 18.32 11.76
C THR A 257 13.05 19.56 10.90
N ILE A 258 13.76 19.42 9.77
CA ILE A 258 13.98 20.52 8.82
C ILE A 258 12.64 20.96 8.21
N ILE A 259 11.84 20.02 7.71
CA ILE A 259 10.53 20.31 7.09
C ILE A 259 9.58 20.96 8.10
N LYS A 260 9.53 20.45 9.34
CA LYS A 260 8.72 21.01 10.42
C LYS A 260 9.13 22.45 10.75
N ALA A 261 10.43 22.76 10.73
CA ALA A 261 10.93 24.11 10.94
C ALA A 261 10.55 25.04 9.78
N CYS A 262 10.65 24.58 8.53
CA CYS A 262 10.23 25.34 7.35
C CYS A 262 8.71 25.61 7.40
N PHE A 263 7.90 24.59 7.71
CA PHE A 263 6.45 24.73 7.80
C PHE A 263 6.04 25.75 8.87
N ARG A 264 6.61 25.66 10.08
CA ARG A 264 6.33 26.62 11.17
C ARG A 264 6.77 28.05 10.82
N PHE A 265 7.86 28.21 10.09
CA PHE A 265 8.29 29.53 9.61
C PHE A 265 7.25 30.13 8.67
N LEU A 266 6.78 29.35 7.69
CA LEU A 266 5.75 29.80 6.73
C LEU A 266 4.42 30.09 7.42
N GLU A 267 4.01 29.23 8.36
CA GLU A 267 2.79 29.39 9.16
C GLU A 267 2.81 30.69 9.95
N LYS A 268 3.91 30.95 10.69
CA LYS A 268 4.09 32.17 11.46
C LYS A 268 4.14 33.41 10.55
N LEU A 269 4.86 33.33 9.44
CA LEU A 269 4.96 34.44 8.50
C LEU A 269 3.59 34.82 7.92
N TYR A 270 2.77 33.82 7.59
CA TYR A 270 1.40 34.06 7.14
C TYR A 270 0.51 34.66 8.24
N GLU A 271 0.66 34.21 9.49
CA GLU A 271 -0.09 34.79 10.62
C GLU A 271 0.27 36.26 10.90
N GLU A 272 1.55 36.61 10.78
CA GLU A 272 2.05 37.95 11.11
C GLU A 272 1.92 38.95 9.96
N GLU A 273 2.19 38.52 8.73
CA GLU A 273 2.33 39.38 7.54
C GLU A 273 1.37 39.01 6.39
N GLY A 274 0.55 37.97 6.55
CA GLY A 274 -0.34 37.48 5.50
C GLY A 274 0.39 36.94 4.27
N VAL A 275 -0.31 36.89 3.14
CA VAL A 275 0.24 36.41 1.85
C VAL A 275 1.36 37.33 1.34
N GLU A 276 1.29 38.63 1.64
CA GLU A 276 2.31 39.60 1.22
C GLU A 276 3.68 39.31 1.86
N GLY A 277 3.68 38.79 3.10
CA GLY A 277 4.89 38.38 3.81
C GLY A 277 5.73 37.37 3.04
N PHE A 278 5.12 36.45 2.28
CA PHE A 278 5.89 35.52 1.46
C PHE A 278 6.79 36.24 0.46
N SER A 279 6.26 37.25 -0.24
CA SER A 279 7.03 38.02 -1.21
C SER A 279 8.16 38.83 -0.57
N THR A 280 7.87 39.48 0.58
CA THR A 280 8.83 40.26 1.37
C THR A 280 10.03 39.42 1.80
N HIS A 281 9.79 38.16 2.13
CA HIS A 281 10.82 37.23 2.58
C HIS A 281 11.36 36.33 1.47
N LEU A 282 11.20 36.67 0.18
CA LEU A 282 11.71 35.89 -0.95
C LEU A 282 11.21 34.43 -0.98
N ILE A 283 9.97 34.20 -0.54
CA ILE A 283 9.30 32.89 -0.61
C ILE A 283 8.41 32.87 -1.86
N ASP A 284 8.55 31.80 -2.62
CA ASP A 284 7.73 31.53 -3.80
C ASP A 284 6.83 30.31 -3.64
N GLU A 285 5.99 30.11 -4.64
CA GLU A 285 5.05 29.01 -4.79
C GLU A 285 5.75 27.65 -4.83
N HIS A 286 6.96 27.54 -5.39
CA HIS A 286 7.66 26.26 -5.52
C HIS A 286 8.21 25.80 -4.16
N PHE A 287 8.80 26.71 -3.37
CA PHE A 287 9.21 26.41 -2.00
C PHE A 287 8.01 26.10 -1.11
N THR A 288 6.97 26.95 -1.17
CA THR A 288 5.79 26.83 -0.31
C THR A 288 5.04 25.51 -0.56
N SER A 289 4.74 25.20 -1.82
CA SER A 289 4.09 23.93 -2.19
C SER A 289 4.90 22.72 -1.77
N GLY A 290 6.24 22.76 -1.89
CA GLY A 290 7.10 21.65 -1.47
C GLY A 290 7.12 21.44 0.04
N VAL A 291 7.23 22.51 0.83
CA VAL A 291 7.17 22.40 2.30
C VAL A 291 5.81 21.88 2.76
N ILE A 292 4.71 22.42 2.22
CA ILE A 292 3.35 21.99 2.58
C ILE A 292 3.14 20.52 2.19
N MET A 293 3.46 20.14 0.94
CA MET A 293 3.30 18.77 0.45
C MET A 293 4.09 17.78 1.32
N THR A 294 5.38 18.06 1.55
CA THR A 294 6.24 17.15 2.31
C THR A 294 5.81 17.06 3.78
N ALA A 295 5.38 18.16 4.40
CA ALA A 295 4.78 18.13 5.73
C ALA A 295 3.45 17.34 5.77
N GLY A 296 2.66 17.38 4.70
CA GLY A 296 1.45 16.58 4.50
C GLY A 296 1.74 15.08 4.37
N LEU A 297 2.73 14.70 3.56
CA LEU A 297 3.15 13.30 3.39
C LEU A 297 3.66 12.68 4.70
N PHE A 298 4.43 13.43 5.49
CA PHE A 298 4.86 12.95 6.82
C PHE A 298 3.66 12.72 7.75
N ALA A 299 2.74 13.68 7.84
CA ALA A 299 1.53 13.54 8.65
C ALA A 299 0.67 12.35 8.18
N LEU A 300 0.52 12.18 6.87
CA LEU A 300 -0.26 11.10 6.27
C LEU A 300 0.33 9.75 6.65
N THR A 301 1.63 9.57 6.45
CA THR A 301 2.35 8.32 6.72
C THR A 301 2.19 7.92 8.19
N LEU A 302 2.33 8.87 9.10
CA LEU A 302 2.18 8.62 10.55
C LEU A 302 0.74 8.29 10.94
N SER A 303 -0.26 8.84 10.23
CA SER A 303 -1.69 8.59 10.50
C SER A 303 -2.16 7.16 10.21
N PHE A 304 -1.33 6.35 9.55
CA PHE A 304 -1.60 4.93 9.28
C PHE A 304 -0.97 3.98 10.30
N LEU A 305 -0.11 4.49 11.19
CA LEU A 305 0.53 3.66 12.19
C LEU A 305 -0.48 3.30 13.31
N PRO A 306 -0.45 2.07 13.84
CA PRO A 306 -1.24 1.71 15.01
C PRO A 306 -0.95 2.61 16.22
N GLU A 307 -1.95 2.85 17.07
CA GLU A 307 -1.85 3.76 18.24
C GLU A 307 -0.64 3.46 19.16
N LYS A 308 -0.28 2.19 19.32
CA LYS A 308 0.89 1.79 20.12
C LYS A 308 2.21 2.28 19.52
N ILE A 309 2.31 2.26 18.18
CA ILE A 309 3.50 2.70 17.44
C ILE A 309 3.53 4.23 17.38
N ILE A 310 2.38 4.89 17.14
CA ILE A 310 2.29 6.35 17.14
C ILE A 310 2.83 6.94 18.44
N LYS A 311 2.49 6.39 19.61
CA LYS A 311 2.96 6.89 20.92
C LYS A 311 4.49 6.93 21.05
N VAL A 312 5.20 5.99 20.42
CA VAL A 312 6.68 5.99 20.38
C VAL A 312 7.20 7.15 19.55
N PHE A 313 6.58 7.40 18.39
CA PHE A 313 6.94 8.51 17.52
C PHE A 313 6.53 9.88 18.11
N GLU A 314 5.42 9.95 18.86
CA GLU A 314 4.98 11.14 19.60
C GLU A 314 5.99 11.58 20.66
N LEU A 315 6.61 10.62 21.37
CA LEU A 315 7.68 10.88 22.33
C LEU A 315 8.89 11.59 21.66
N ILE A 316 9.09 11.35 20.36
CA ILE A 316 10.18 11.92 19.55
C ILE A 316 9.71 13.18 18.78
N GLY A 317 8.46 13.61 18.97
CA GLY A 317 7.90 14.87 18.46
C GLY A 317 7.18 14.78 17.11
N PHE A 318 6.85 13.57 16.65
CA PHE A 318 6.01 13.32 15.49
C PHE A 318 4.52 13.31 15.88
N GLN A 319 3.66 13.84 15.02
CA GLN A 319 2.20 13.76 15.20
C GLN A 319 1.60 13.32 13.87
N GLY A 320 0.83 12.23 13.89
CA GLY A 320 0.13 11.69 12.73
C GLY A 320 -1.36 12.00 12.82
N ASP A 321 -1.79 13.06 12.15
CA ASP A 321 -3.20 13.42 12.03
C ASP A 321 -3.58 13.47 10.55
N ARG A 322 -4.67 12.78 10.21
CA ARG A 322 -5.09 12.57 8.84
C ARG A 322 -5.77 13.80 8.23
N ASP A 323 -6.56 14.54 9.01
CA ASP A 323 -7.18 15.77 8.53
C ASP A 323 -6.09 16.83 8.26
N ILE A 324 -5.10 16.94 9.15
CA ILE A 324 -3.94 17.82 8.92
C ILE A 324 -3.18 17.40 7.66
N ALA A 325 -3.02 16.09 7.43
CA ALA A 325 -2.33 15.58 6.26
C ALA A 325 -3.06 15.93 4.96
N LEU A 326 -4.37 15.65 4.90
CA LEU A 326 -5.19 15.87 3.72
C LEU A 326 -5.40 17.36 3.45
N ASP A 327 -5.52 18.21 4.46
CA ASP A 327 -5.61 19.67 4.33
C ASP A 327 -4.36 20.27 3.69
N ARG A 328 -3.17 19.87 4.16
CA ARG A 328 -1.90 20.30 3.59
C ARG A 328 -1.76 19.81 2.15
N LEU A 329 -1.98 18.52 1.90
CA LEU A 329 -1.86 17.96 0.55
C LEU A 329 -2.87 18.62 -0.41
N SER A 330 -4.10 18.86 0.03
CA SER A 330 -5.12 19.54 -0.76
C SER A 330 -4.74 20.99 -1.04
N THR A 331 -4.19 21.70 -0.05
CA THR A 331 -3.70 23.07 -0.22
C THR A 331 -2.57 23.13 -1.26
N ALA A 332 -1.56 22.25 -1.16
CA ALA A 332 -0.47 22.18 -2.14
C ALA A 332 -0.93 21.70 -3.53
N ALA A 333 -2.03 20.93 -3.60
CA ALA A 333 -2.64 20.48 -4.84
C ALA A 333 -3.66 21.47 -5.43
N GLU A 334 -4.03 22.52 -4.68
CA GLU A 334 -5.17 23.40 -4.97
C GLU A 334 -6.51 22.64 -5.10
N TRP A 335 -6.69 21.58 -4.30
CA TRP A 335 -7.95 20.86 -4.17
C TRP A 335 -8.80 21.47 -3.06
N PRO A 336 -10.13 21.48 -3.19
CA PRO A 336 -10.98 21.82 -2.07
C PRO A 336 -10.81 20.78 -0.97
N PHE A 337 -10.67 21.23 0.27
CA PHE A 337 -10.66 20.36 1.44
C PHE A 337 -11.73 20.78 2.42
N THR A 338 -12.47 19.78 2.88
CA THR A 338 -13.36 19.92 4.03
C THR A 338 -12.84 18.93 5.06
N PRO A 339 -12.43 19.37 6.26
CA PRO A 339 -12.01 18.47 7.32
C PRO A 339 -13.05 17.38 7.52
N SER A 340 -12.59 16.13 7.68
CA SER A 340 -13.49 15.06 8.08
C SER A 340 -14.06 15.49 9.41
N ILE A 341 -15.37 15.69 9.47
CA ILE A 341 -15.99 16.35 10.61
C ILE A 341 -15.71 15.55 11.91
N PHE A 342 -15.25 14.27 11.87
CA PHE A 342 -15.24 13.41 13.06
C PHE A 342 -14.07 12.40 13.19
N VAL A 343 -12.99 12.45 12.39
CA VAL A 343 -11.93 11.42 12.51
C VAL A 343 -11.01 11.60 13.72
N THR A 344 -11.03 12.75 14.39
CA THR A 344 -10.25 12.95 15.63
C THR A 344 -10.93 12.44 16.90
N GLY A 345 -12.17 11.90 16.84
CA GLY A 345 -12.86 11.28 17.99
C GLY A 345 -12.99 12.20 19.21
N ASN A 346 -12.88 13.52 19.03
CA ASN A 346 -12.91 14.50 20.11
C ASN A 346 -13.57 15.80 19.63
N PRO A 347 -14.79 16.12 20.10
CA PRO A 347 -15.45 17.40 19.82
C PRO A 347 -14.59 18.64 20.20
N LYS A 348 -13.64 18.50 21.12
CA LYS A 348 -12.68 19.57 21.47
C LYS A 348 -11.59 19.79 20.41
N SER A 349 -11.43 18.86 19.47
CA SER A 349 -10.47 18.93 18.35
C SER A 349 -11.01 19.77 17.19
N GLN A 350 -12.31 19.72 16.89
CA GLN A 350 -12.95 20.57 15.87
C GLN A 350 -12.75 22.07 16.14
N ALA A 351 -12.87 22.49 17.40
CA ALA A 351 -12.64 23.89 17.80
C ALA A 351 -11.16 24.31 17.70
N LYS A 352 -10.24 23.38 17.43
CA LYS A 352 -8.79 23.59 17.34
C LYS A 352 -8.21 23.24 15.97
N PHE A 353 -9.00 22.69 15.04
CA PHE A 353 -8.51 22.41 13.70
C PHE A 353 -8.19 23.74 13.01
N LYS A 354 -6.92 23.92 12.67
CA LYS A 354 -6.42 25.11 12.02
C LYS A 354 -6.04 24.74 10.59
N SER A 355 -6.78 25.30 9.63
CA SER A 355 -6.50 25.11 8.21
C SER A 355 -5.10 25.61 7.87
N CYS A 356 -4.48 24.92 6.91
CA CYS A 356 -3.21 25.28 6.32
C CYS A 356 -3.30 26.66 5.68
N PHE A 357 -2.22 27.43 5.80
CA PHE A 357 -2.09 28.69 5.10
C PHE A 357 -2.02 28.45 3.58
N PRO A 358 -2.56 29.36 2.75
CA PRO A 358 -2.56 29.22 1.30
C PRO A 358 -1.15 29.39 0.71
N THR A 359 -0.97 28.93 -0.52
CA THR A 359 0.23 29.23 -1.32
C THR A 359 0.23 30.70 -1.80
N PRO A 360 1.39 31.34 -2.00
CA PRO A 360 1.47 32.66 -2.62
C PRO A 360 0.90 32.65 -4.07
N PRO A 361 0.49 33.82 -4.61
CA PRO A 361 0.03 33.93 -5.99
C PRO A 361 1.15 33.63 -6.97
N HIS A 362 0.80 32.93 -8.05
CA HIS A 362 1.73 32.56 -9.12
C HIS A 362 2.23 33.81 -9.85
N LYS A 363 3.54 33.90 -10.09
CA LYS A 363 4.07 34.97 -10.93
C LYS A 363 3.68 34.70 -12.39
N ALA A 364 3.18 35.73 -13.07
CA ALA A 364 2.68 35.62 -14.45
C ALA A 364 3.75 35.02 -15.39
N GLY A 365 3.46 33.84 -15.98
CA GLY A 365 4.32 33.15 -16.93
C GLY A 365 4.53 31.65 -16.69
N GLY A 366 4.26 31.15 -15.48
CA GLY A 366 4.29 29.71 -15.15
C GLY A 366 2.90 29.08 -15.13
N ALA A 367 2.77 27.84 -15.62
CA ALA A 367 1.50 27.10 -15.66
C ALA A 367 1.21 26.29 -14.38
N SER A 368 2.10 26.29 -13.39
CA SER A 368 2.04 25.34 -12.27
C SER A 368 1.66 26.01 -10.95
N GLY A 369 0.88 25.32 -10.12
CA GLY A 369 0.61 25.70 -8.73
C GLY A 369 1.81 25.43 -7.80
N GLY A 370 3.02 25.68 -8.29
CA GLY A 370 4.29 25.25 -7.70
C GLY A 370 4.76 23.88 -8.22
N LEU A 371 6.08 23.67 -8.15
CA LEU A 371 6.75 22.48 -8.70
C LEU A 371 6.30 21.16 -8.04
N ARG A 372 5.76 21.23 -6.81
CA ARG A 372 5.29 20.06 -6.04
C ARG A 372 3.80 19.78 -6.16
N LYS A 373 3.01 20.64 -6.82
CA LYS A 373 1.57 20.44 -6.99
C LYS A 373 1.23 19.05 -7.58
N PRO A 374 1.84 18.60 -8.69
CA PRO A 374 1.50 17.29 -9.26
C PRO A 374 1.80 16.12 -8.32
N PHE A 375 2.85 16.19 -7.51
CA PHE A 375 3.16 15.15 -6.52
C PHE A 375 2.14 15.14 -5.37
N SER A 376 1.64 16.32 -4.98
CA SER A 376 0.54 16.42 -4.01
C SER A 376 -0.76 15.84 -4.58
N GLU A 377 -1.08 16.12 -5.85
CA GLU A 377 -2.22 15.48 -6.55
C GLU A 377 -2.07 13.95 -6.59
N LEU A 378 -0.88 13.43 -6.93
CA LEU A 378 -0.61 11.99 -6.94
C LEU A 378 -0.73 11.38 -5.53
N ALA A 379 -0.34 12.09 -4.47
CA ALA A 379 -0.55 11.65 -3.10
C ALA A 379 -2.04 11.57 -2.74
N LEU A 380 -2.83 12.57 -3.12
CA LEU A 380 -4.29 12.57 -2.92
C LEU A 380 -4.99 11.48 -3.73
N PHE A 381 -4.60 11.26 -4.99
CA PHE A 381 -5.11 10.14 -5.77
C PHE A 381 -4.75 8.79 -5.14
N SER A 382 -3.50 8.64 -4.67
CA SER A 382 -3.07 7.44 -3.97
C SER A 382 -3.92 7.20 -2.71
N TYR A 383 -4.25 8.25 -1.96
CA TYR A 383 -5.11 8.14 -0.79
C TYR A 383 -6.56 7.79 -1.14
N HIS A 384 -7.21 8.60 -1.98
CA HIS A 384 -8.64 8.51 -2.26
C HIS A 384 -9.02 7.37 -3.22
N ILE A 385 -8.09 6.87 -4.04
CA ILE A 385 -8.33 5.79 -5.00
C ILE A 385 -7.64 4.50 -4.55
N ILE A 386 -6.31 4.51 -4.42
CA ILE A 386 -5.55 3.28 -4.18
C ILE A 386 -5.77 2.79 -2.73
N LEU A 387 -5.44 3.60 -1.73
CA LEU A 387 -5.53 3.18 -0.32
C LEU A 387 -6.98 2.92 0.10
N ALA A 388 -7.93 3.70 -0.40
CA ALA A 388 -9.37 3.49 -0.17
C ALA A 388 -9.88 2.15 -0.75
N SER A 389 -9.30 1.66 -1.85
CA SER A 389 -9.66 0.35 -2.42
C SER A 389 -9.13 -0.83 -1.59
N LEU A 390 -8.08 -0.60 -0.80
CA LEU A 390 -7.38 -1.65 -0.03
C LEU A 390 -7.74 -1.65 1.46
N ASN A 391 -8.24 -0.53 1.99
CA ASN A 391 -8.49 -0.31 3.40
C ASN A 391 -9.84 0.39 3.62
N PRO A 392 -10.57 0.08 4.71
CA PRO A 392 -11.80 0.76 5.06
C PRO A 392 -11.52 2.17 5.62
N LEU A 393 -11.28 3.14 4.74
CA LEU A 393 -11.04 4.53 5.12
C LEU A 393 -12.38 5.26 5.37
N PRO A 394 -12.50 6.09 6.43
CA PRO A 394 -13.72 6.86 6.71
C PRO A 394 -13.86 8.15 5.87
N ASP A 395 -12.76 8.68 5.38
CA ASP A 395 -12.61 10.05 4.89
C ASP A 395 -12.11 10.09 3.43
N CYS A 396 -12.28 8.99 2.69
CA CYS A 396 -12.04 8.98 1.26
C CYS A 396 -13.13 9.75 0.49
N ASN A 397 -12.76 10.42 -0.60
CA ASN A 397 -13.69 11.14 -1.47
C ASN A 397 -13.45 10.76 -2.93
N LEU A 398 -14.02 9.62 -3.34
CA LEU A 398 -13.92 9.12 -4.71
C LEU A 398 -14.52 10.07 -5.75
N PRO A 399 -15.69 10.71 -5.54
CA PRO A 399 -16.23 11.66 -6.51
C PRO A 399 -15.31 12.85 -6.77
N LEU A 400 -14.71 13.43 -5.71
CA LEU A 400 -13.75 14.52 -5.84
C LEU A 400 -12.51 14.06 -6.61
N ALA A 401 -11.94 12.92 -6.23
CA ALA A 401 -10.80 12.34 -6.93
C ALA A 401 -11.12 12.06 -8.41
N SER A 402 -12.30 11.53 -8.73
CA SER A 402 -12.75 11.28 -10.10
C SER A 402 -12.83 12.56 -10.94
N MET A 403 -13.36 13.65 -10.36
CA MET A 403 -13.42 14.95 -11.02
C MET A 403 -12.02 15.49 -11.34
N HIS A 404 -11.10 15.50 -10.36
CA HIS A 404 -9.75 15.99 -10.57
C HIS A 404 -8.95 15.10 -11.53
N LEU A 405 -9.12 13.78 -11.44
CA LEU A 405 -8.47 12.83 -12.35
C LEU A 405 -8.90 13.06 -13.80
N SER A 406 -10.19 13.35 -14.01
CA SER A 406 -10.73 13.67 -15.34
C SER A 406 -10.07 14.94 -15.91
N LYS A 407 -9.92 15.99 -15.10
CA LYS A 407 -9.19 17.22 -15.50
C LYS A 407 -7.73 16.96 -15.83
N CYS A 408 -7.04 16.12 -15.05
CA CYS A 408 -5.67 15.73 -15.37
C CYS A 408 -5.58 15.00 -16.72
N LEU A 409 -6.54 14.13 -17.02
CA LEU A 409 -6.58 13.35 -18.27
C LEU A 409 -6.98 14.19 -19.50
N GLU A 410 -7.77 15.26 -19.35
CA GLU A 410 -8.08 16.19 -20.43
C GLU A 410 -6.82 16.82 -21.01
N ASN A 411 -5.89 17.22 -20.13
CA ASN A 411 -4.62 17.83 -20.52
C ASN A 411 -3.53 16.78 -20.83
N ARG A 412 -3.66 15.56 -20.30
CA ARG A 412 -2.62 14.51 -20.34
C ARG A 412 -3.19 13.16 -20.73
N ASN A 413 -3.83 13.11 -21.90
CA ASN A 413 -4.54 11.91 -22.35
C ASN A 413 -3.62 10.70 -22.64
N GLN A 414 -2.31 10.88 -22.72
CA GLN A 414 -1.32 9.78 -22.86
C GLN A 414 -0.65 9.41 -21.53
N SER A 415 -1.08 10.01 -20.41
CA SER A 415 -0.49 9.70 -19.12
C SER A 415 -0.78 8.28 -18.67
N PHE A 416 0.28 7.48 -18.57
CA PHE A 416 0.30 6.19 -17.90
C PHE A 416 -0.27 6.29 -16.49
N ILE A 417 0.23 7.24 -15.69
CA ILE A 417 -0.08 7.33 -14.25
C ILE A 417 -1.57 7.63 -14.05
N TYR A 418 -2.09 8.66 -14.73
CA TYR A 418 -3.49 9.04 -14.57
C TYR A 418 -4.46 8.01 -15.18
N ARG A 419 -4.08 7.32 -16.27
CA ARG A 419 -4.90 6.23 -16.80
C ARG A 419 -4.90 4.98 -15.92
N ALA A 420 -3.75 4.62 -15.33
CA ALA A 420 -3.68 3.53 -14.36
C ALA A 420 -4.51 3.84 -13.11
N LEU A 421 -4.48 5.09 -12.63
CA LEU A 421 -5.37 5.56 -11.56
C LEU A 421 -6.85 5.46 -11.96
N ARG A 422 -7.21 5.78 -13.21
CA ARG A 422 -8.58 5.63 -13.71
C ARG A 422 -9.00 4.16 -13.76
N ALA A 423 -8.12 3.27 -14.20
CA ALA A 423 -8.37 1.83 -14.19
C ALA A 423 -8.62 1.32 -12.76
N ARG A 424 -7.79 1.71 -11.78
CA ARG A 424 -7.97 1.38 -10.36
C ARG A 424 -9.30 1.92 -9.79
N MET A 425 -9.70 3.11 -10.19
CA MET A 425 -10.98 3.68 -9.79
C MET A 425 -12.16 2.85 -10.35
N LEU A 426 -12.08 2.43 -11.62
CA LEU A 426 -13.08 1.55 -12.24
C LEU A 426 -13.15 0.18 -11.57
N GLU A 427 -12.03 -0.38 -11.11
CA GLU A 427 -12.04 -1.60 -10.27
C GLU A 427 -12.81 -1.37 -8.97
N THR A 428 -12.57 -0.25 -8.30
CA THR A 428 -13.24 0.13 -7.04
C THR A 428 -14.75 0.30 -7.23
N GLU A 429 -15.18 0.75 -8.42
CA GLU A 429 -16.58 0.83 -8.84
C GLU A 429 -17.19 -0.50 -9.30
N ALA A 430 -16.46 -1.61 -9.18
CA ALA A 430 -16.82 -2.94 -9.67
C ALA A 430 -17.11 -2.99 -11.19
N LYS A 431 -16.32 -2.26 -11.97
CA LYS A 431 -16.36 -2.22 -13.45
C LYS A 431 -15.08 -2.80 -14.07
N PRO A 432 -14.75 -4.09 -13.82
CA PRO A 432 -13.46 -4.68 -14.20
C PRO A 432 -13.26 -4.73 -15.72
N TYR A 433 -14.33 -4.80 -16.51
CA TYR A 433 -14.25 -4.73 -17.97
C TYR A 433 -13.74 -3.38 -18.46
N LEU A 434 -14.20 -2.27 -17.87
CA LEU A 434 -13.72 -0.94 -18.24
C LEU A 434 -12.29 -0.70 -17.76
N ALA A 435 -11.93 -1.22 -16.59
CA ALA A 435 -10.55 -1.20 -16.10
C ALA A 435 -9.60 -1.94 -17.04
N GLU A 436 -10.00 -3.12 -17.55
CA GLU A 436 -9.23 -3.88 -18.55
C GLU A 436 -8.98 -3.09 -19.84
N ILE A 437 -9.96 -2.30 -20.32
CA ILE A 437 -9.78 -1.41 -21.47
C ILE A 437 -8.73 -0.35 -21.19
N GLU A 438 -8.81 0.33 -20.04
CA GLU A 438 -7.82 1.34 -19.66
C GLU A 438 -6.41 0.73 -19.53
N TYR A 439 -6.27 -0.44 -18.90
CA TYR A 439 -4.98 -1.13 -18.84
C TYR A 439 -4.45 -1.50 -20.22
N THR A 440 -5.31 -1.93 -21.14
CA THR A 440 -4.89 -2.24 -22.53
C THR A 440 -4.32 -0.99 -23.21
N ILE A 441 -4.97 0.17 -23.03
CA ILE A 441 -4.46 1.45 -23.53
C ILE A 441 -3.10 1.74 -22.88
N VAL A 442 -3.02 1.72 -21.56
CA VAL A 442 -1.80 2.01 -20.81
C VAL A 442 -0.63 1.12 -21.25
N ILE A 443 -0.87 -0.17 -21.39
CA ILE A 443 0.08 -1.16 -21.90
C ILE A 443 0.58 -0.78 -23.31
N SER A 444 -0.31 -0.33 -24.20
CA SER A 444 0.06 0.06 -25.57
C SER A 444 0.92 1.33 -25.64
N LEU A 445 0.85 2.18 -24.61
CA LEU A 445 1.63 3.41 -24.51
C LEU A 445 3.05 3.18 -24.00
N GLN A 446 3.29 2.11 -23.26
CA GLN A 446 4.59 1.86 -22.62
C GLN A 446 5.52 1.05 -23.52
N LYS A 447 6.49 1.74 -24.12
CA LYS A 447 7.56 1.12 -24.92
C LYS A 447 8.91 1.08 -24.20
N ASP A 448 9.15 2.01 -23.27
CA ASP A 448 10.47 2.22 -22.68
C ASP A 448 10.61 1.68 -21.24
N TYR A 449 9.49 1.52 -20.52
CA TYR A 449 9.46 1.07 -19.12
C TYR A 449 8.61 -0.18 -18.95
N HIS A 450 9.21 -1.35 -19.21
CA HIS A 450 8.51 -2.63 -19.14
C HIS A 450 7.96 -2.97 -17.74
N GLN A 451 8.51 -2.38 -16.67
CA GLN A 451 8.06 -2.63 -15.30
C GLN A 451 6.73 -1.94 -14.99
N LEU A 452 6.51 -0.75 -15.56
CA LEU A 452 5.20 -0.08 -15.51
C LEU A 452 4.14 -0.91 -16.24
N TYR A 453 4.51 -1.47 -17.39
CA TYR A 453 3.71 -2.45 -18.11
C TYR A 453 3.38 -3.68 -17.23
N HIS A 454 4.34 -4.23 -16.49
CA HIS A 454 4.12 -5.39 -15.61
C HIS A 454 3.13 -5.09 -14.47
N ALA A 455 3.18 -3.89 -13.87
CA ALA A 455 2.22 -3.49 -12.84
C ALA A 455 0.77 -3.47 -13.38
N CYS A 456 0.55 -2.87 -14.55
CA CYS A 456 -0.76 -2.86 -15.19
C CYS A 456 -1.20 -4.25 -15.66
N LEU A 457 -0.27 -5.08 -16.15
CA LEU A 457 -0.58 -6.45 -16.56
C LEU A 457 -1.02 -7.32 -15.36
N TRP A 458 -0.43 -7.09 -14.19
CA TRP A 458 -0.86 -7.72 -12.94
C TRP A 458 -2.31 -7.38 -12.62
N ASP A 459 -2.65 -6.10 -12.56
CA ASP A 459 -4.01 -5.66 -12.23
C ASP A 459 -5.03 -6.07 -13.30
N MET A 460 -4.64 -6.03 -14.58
CA MET A 460 -5.47 -6.53 -15.68
C MET A 460 -5.73 -8.04 -15.53
N GLY A 461 -4.76 -8.83 -15.08
CA GLY A 461 -4.94 -10.25 -14.78
C GLY A 461 -5.97 -10.49 -13.68
N ILE A 462 -5.97 -9.67 -12.62
CA ILE A 462 -6.99 -9.71 -11.56
C ILE A 462 -8.36 -9.33 -12.12
N CYS A 463 -8.46 -8.28 -12.95
CA CYS A 463 -9.70 -7.90 -13.62
C CYS A 463 -10.26 -9.02 -14.51
N GLN A 464 -9.39 -9.74 -15.21
CA GLN A 464 -9.79 -10.87 -16.06
C GLN A 464 -10.28 -12.05 -15.21
N MET A 465 -9.59 -12.38 -14.12
CA MET A 465 -10.04 -13.40 -13.17
C MET A 465 -11.40 -13.03 -12.54
N ALA A 466 -11.60 -11.77 -12.14
CA ALA A 466 -12.88 -11.25 -11.64
C ALA A 466 -14.01 -11.32 -12.68
N GLN A 467 -13.68 -11.40 -13.97
CA GLN A 467 -14.64 -11.63 -15.05
C GLN A 467 -14.80 -13.11 -15.42
N GLY A 468 -14.05 -14.02 -14.80
CA GLY A 468 -13.99 -15.44 -15.18
C GLY A 468 -13.21 -15.72 -16.48
N LYS A 469 -12.43 -14.76 -16.98
CA LYS A 469 -11.59 -14.89 -18.19
C LYS A 469 -10.25 -15.57 -17.87
N TRP A 470 -10.31 -16.80 -17.36
CA TRP A 470 -9.15 -17.52 -16.80
C TRP A 470 -7.99 -17.72 -17.79
N SER A 471 -8.31 -18.00 -19.06
CA SER A 471 -7.28 -18.19 -20.11
C SER A 471 -6.49 -16.91 -20.39
N MET A 472 -7.14 -15.74 -20.38
CA MET A 472 -6.47 -14.46 -20.61
C MET A 472 -5.58 -14.10 -19.41
N ALA A 473 -6.08 -14.33 -18.19
CA ALA A 473 -5.31 -14.13 -16.98
C ALA A 473 -4.06 -15.04 -16.96
N TYR A 474 -4.21 -16.31 -17.33
CA TYR A 474 -3.08 -17.25 -17.48
C TYR A 474 -2.00 -16.73 -18.43
N ASP A 475 -2.40 -16.23 -19.61
CA ASP A 475 -1.46 -15.68 -20.60
C ASP A 475 -0.71 -14.47 -20.02
N GLY A 476 -1.41 -13.56 -19.33
CA GLY A 476 -0.80 -12.40 -18.67
C GLY A 476 0.19 -12.79 -17.57
N TYR A 477 -0.17 -13.71 -16.67
CA TYR A 477 0.75 -14.19 -15.64
C TYR A 477 1.93 -14.97 -16.22
N THR A 478 1.78 -15.58 -17.40
CA THR A 478 2.88 -16.23 -18.13
C THR A 478 3.96 -15.23 -18.53
N ILE A 479 3.56 -14.07 -19.04
CA ILE A 479 4.48 -12.96 -19.35
C ILE A 479 5.15 -12.46 -18.05
N LEU A 480 4.36 -12.20 -17.00
CA LEU A 480 4.90 -11.69 -15.73
C LEU A 480 5.94 -12.61 -15.11
N PHE A 481 5.72 -13.93 -15.10
CA PHE A 481 6.70 -14.86 -14.56
C PHE A 481 7.99 -14.95 -15.39
N ALA A 482 7.87 -14.80 -16.71
CA ALA A 482 8.99 -14.86 -17.63
C ALA A 482 9.86 -13.59 -17.57
N GLU A 483 9.24 -12.43 -17.39
CA GLU A 483 9.89 -11.13 -17.55
C GLU A 483 10.06 -10.35 -16.24
N SER A 484 9.08 -10.41 -15.34
CA SER A 484 9.10 -9.61 -14.11
C SER A 484 9.97 -10.24 -13.03
N LYS A 485 10.73 -9.38 -12.33
CA LYS A 485 11.55 -9.77 -11.19
C LYS A 485 10.85 -9.57 -9.85
N TRP A 486 9.64 -9.01 -9.80
CA TRP A 486 9.03 -8.61 -8.52
C TRP A 486 8.66 -9.80 -7.62
N THR A 487 7.61 -10.56 -7.96
CA THR A 487 7.11 -11.68 -7.14
C THR A 487 6.91 -12.96 -7.95
N ARG A 488 8.02 -13.57 -8.37
CA ARG A 488 7.99 -14.74 -9.27
C ARG A 488 7.22 -15.92 -8.68
N ALA A 489 7.28 -16.14 -7.36
CA ALA A 489 6.54 -17.18 -6.68
C ALA A 489 5.02 -16.97 -6.80
N VAL A 490 4.53 -15.74 -6.60
CA VAL A 490 3.11 -15.41 -6.77
C VAL A 490 2.72 -15.52 -8.23
N TYR A 491 3.48 -14.99 -9.19
CA TYR A 491 3.13 -15.12 -10.61
C TYR A 491 3.02 -16.58 -11.07
N ARG A 492 3.93 -17.44 -10.60
CA ARG A 492 3.89 -18.89 -10.90
C ARG A 492 2.66 -19.55 -10.28
N TYR A 493 2.32 -19.20 -9.04
CA TYR A 493 1.10 -19.67 -8.39
C TYR A 493 -0.15 -19.19 -9.14
N MET A 494 -0.21 -17.92 -9.54
CA MET A 494 -1.33 -17.34 -10.30
C MET A 494 -1.54 -18.05 -11.65
N GLN A 495 -0.47 -18.39 -12.37
CA GLN A 495 -0.55 -19.27 -13.55
C GLN A 495 -1.14 -20.64 -13.21
N ALA A 496 -0.62 -21.28 -12.16
CA ALA A 496 -1.04 -22.63 -11.78
C ALA A 496 -2.53 -22.67 -11.43
N VAL A 497 -3.02 -21.72 -10.63
CA VAL A 497 -4.44 -21.69 -10.21
C VAL A 497 -5.38 -21.28 -11.34
N THR A 498 -4.98 -20.36 -12.22
CA THR A 498 -5.81 -20.00 -13.39
C THR A 498 -5.89 -21.14 -14.40
N LEU A 499 -4.83 -21.93 -14.57
CA LEU A 499 -4.84 -23.14 -15.39
C LEU A 499 -5.69 -24.24 -14.73
N TYR A 500 -5.50 -24.46 -13.43
CA TYR A 500 -6.27 -25.45 -12.67
C TYR A 500 -7.77 -25.17 -12.68
N THR A 501 -8.19 -23.90 -12.59
CA THR A 501 -9.61 -23.53 -12.67
C THR A 501 -10.23 -23.82 -14.04
N GLN A 502 -9.44 -23.79 -15.13
CA GLN A 502 -9.94 -24.10 -16.47
C GLN A 502 -10.16 -25.59 -16.69
N ASN A 503 -9.28 -26.44 -16.15
CA ASN A 503 -9.39 -27.89 -16.25
C ASN A 503 -8.90 -28.57 -14.97
N PRO A 504 -9.75 -28.71 -13.94
CA PRO A 504 -9.36 -29.32 -12.67
C PRO A 504 -8.97 -30.79 -12.77
N ALA A 505 -9.34 -31.49 -13.86
CA ALA A 505 -9.07 -32.91 -14.05
C ALA A 505 -7.65 -33.19 -14.61
N ASP A 506 -7.05 -32.25 -15.35
CA ASP A 506 -5.67 -32.38 -15.85
C ASP A 506 -4.72 -31.53 -15.02
N THR A 507 -4.12 -32.16 -14.01
CA THR A 507 -3.22 -31.50 -13.06
C THR A 507 -1.76 -31.64 -13.43
N THR A 508 -1.40 -32.34 -14.52
CA THR A 508 0.00 -32.69 -14.85
C THR A 508 0.92 -31.47 -14.88
N ARG A 509 0.50 -30.43 -15.61
CA ARG A 509 1.26 -29.18 -15.70
C ARG A 509 1.13 -28.35 -14.43
N VAL A 510 -0.04 -28.33 -13.81
CA VAL A 510 -0.31 -27.59 -12.56
C VAL A 510 0.61 -28.08 -11.44
N SER A 511 0.78 -29.39 -11.27
CA SER A 511 1.66 -29.99 -10.25
C SER A 511 3.12 -29.58 -10.44
N GLN A 512 3.62 -29.54 -11.68
CA GLN A 512 4.96 -29.04 -11.97
C GLN A 512 5.10 -27.56 -11.56
N MET A 513 4.12 -26.73 -11.94
CA MET A 513 4.11 -25.32 -11.58
C MET A 513 4.08 -25.12 -10.06
N MET A 514 3.23 -25.87 -9.34
CA MET A 514 3.11 -25.82 -7.89
C MET A 514 4.40 -26.26 -7.19
N ALA A 515 5.09 -27.28 -7.70
CA ALA A 515 6.37 -27.73 -7.15
C ALA A 515 7.50 -26.70 -7.29
N GLU A 516 7.44 -25.82 -8.28
CA GLU A 516 8.42 -24.74 -8.46
C GLU A 516 8.23 -23.59 -7.47
N VAL A 517 6.99 -23.30 -7.04
CA VAL A 517 6.67 -22.12 -6.22
C VAL A 517 7.57 -21.96 -4.99
N PRO A 518 7.82 -23.00 -4.16
CA PRO A 518 8.67 -22.86 -2.97
C PRO A 518 10.12 -22.43 -3.28
N SER A 519 10.65 -22.79 -4.44
CA SER A 519 12.02 -22.43 -4.86
C SER A 519 12.16 -21.00 -5.38
N LEU A 520 11.04 -20.31 -5.63
CA LEU A 520 10.99 -18.98 -6.23
C LEU A 520 10.87 -17.86 -5.20
N LEU A 521 10.81 -18.20 -3.91
CA LEU A 521 10.63 -17.23 -2.83
C LEU A 521 11.81 -16.27 -2.76
N LYS A 522 11.50 -15.00 -2.53
CA LYS A 522 12.46 -13.94 -2.30
C LYS A 522 12.34 -13.40 -0.89
N LYS A 523 13.48 -12.99 -0.35
CA LYS A 523 13.55 -12.14 0.84
C LYS A 523 13.79 -10.71 0.36
N ILE A 524 13.03 -9.75 0.90
CA ILE A 524 13.24 -8.32 0.71
C ILE A 524 13.60 -7.75 2.08
N ALA A 525 14.71 -7.03 2.19
CA ALA A 525 15.26 -6.60 3.47
C ALA A 525 15.38 -7.74 4.51
N GLY A 526 15.66 -8.98 4.06
CA GLY A 526 15.77 -10.15 4.94
C GLY A 526 14.42 -10.73 5.37
N PHE A 527 13.34 -9.97 5.19
CA PHE A 527 11.97 -10.41 5.44
C PHE A 527 11.44 -11.20 4.26
N SER A 528 10.77 -12.30 4.56
CA SER A 528 10.01 -13.02 3.53
C SER A 528 8.70 -12.28 3.25
N MET A 529 8.35 -12.14 1.98
CA MET A 529 7.06 -11.52 1.62
C MET A 529 5.90 -12.39 2.12
N PRO A 530 4.95 -11.84 2.91
CA PRO A 530 3.86 -12.65 3.49
C PRO A 530 3.03 -13.39 2.44
N MET A 531 2.76 -12.76 1.30
CA MET A 531 2.02 -13.39 0.19
C MET A 531 2.81 -14.52 -0.48
N GLU A 532 4.14 -14.40 -0.62
CA GLU A 532 4.96 -15.50 -1.15
C GLU A 532 4.98 -16.69 -0.20
N LYS A 533 5.11 -16.44 1.11
CA LYS A 533 4.97 -17.48 2.15
C LYS A 533 3.60 -18.16 2.07
N PHE A 534 2.53 -17.39 1.88
CA PHE A 534 1.17 -17.93 1.73
C PHE A 534 1.06 -18.85 0.51
N VAL A 535 1.39 -18.40 -0.70
CA VAL A 535 1.29 -19.25 -1.92
C VAL A 535 2.25 -20.44 -1.90
N SER A 536 3.39 -20.31 -1.22
CA SER A 536 4.32 -21.42 -0.94
C SER A 536 3.67 -22.51 -0.08
N ARG A 537 2.93 -22.13 0.97
CA ARG A 537 2.17 -23.07 1.79
C ARG A 537 1.04 -23.72 1.00
N LYS A 538 0.28 -22.92 0.22
CA LYS A 538 -0.82 -23.45 -0.61
C LYS A 538 -0.33 -24.42 -1.69
N SER A 539 0.79 -24.13 -2.36
CA SER A 539 1.39 -25.04 -3.34
C SER A 539 1.88 -26.35 -2.72
N ARG A 540 2.49 -26.33 -1.53
CA ARG A 540 2.82 -27.57 -0.79
C ARG A 540 1.57 -28.34 -0.37
N LYS A 541 0.53 -27.64 0.09
CA LYS A 541 -0.77 -28.23 0.44
C LYS A 541 -1.39 -28.95 -0.77
N PHE A 542 -1.39 -28.32 -1.96
CA PHE A 542 -1.84 -28.93 -3.21
C PHE A 542 -1.16 -30.27 -3.50
N LEU A 543 0.16 -30.33 -3.40
CA LEU A 543 0.93 -31.55 -3.66
C LEU A 543 0.68 -32.64 -2.60
N ARG A 544 0.52 -32.25 -1.33
CA ARG A 544 0.20 -33.18 -0.24
C ARG A 544 -1.21 -33.77 -0.35
N GLN A 545 -2.14 -33.04 -0.95
CA GLN A 545 -3.53 -33.46 -1.14
C GLN A 545 -3.75 -34.11 -2.51
N GLU A 546 -2.77 -34.85 -3.02
CA GLU A 546 -2.87 -35.57 -4.31
C GLU A 546 -3.23 -34.66 -5.49
N ASN A 547 -2.56 -33.50 -5.58
CA ASN A 547 -2.76 -32.49 -6.62
C ASN A 547 -4.16 -31.85 -6.60
N ARG A 548 -4.67 -31.54 -5.42
CA ARG A 548 -6.00 -30.96 -5.23
C ARG A 548 -5.98 -29.76 -4.30
N LEU A 549 -6.69 -28.70 -4.71
CA LEU A 549 -7.12 -27.60 -3.83
C LEU A 549 -8.58 -27.25 -4.16
N LEU A 550 -9.34 -26.83 -3.16
CA LEU A 550 -10.68 -26.28 -3.35
C LEU A 550 -10.60 -24.77 -3.60
N LEU A 551 -11.19 -24.31 -4.72
CA LEU A 551 -11.35 -22.88 -5.06
C LEU A 551 -10.06 -22.01 -4.97
N PRO A 552 -8.86 -22.48 -5.35
CA PRO A 552 -7.62 -21.74 -5.09
C PRO A 552 -7.54 -20.39 -5.83
N ALA A 553 -8.20 -20.25 -6.98
CA ALA A 553 -8.28 -18.98 -7.71
C ALA A 553 -9.15 -17.94 -7.00
N TYR A 554 -10.25 -18.35 -6.37
CA TYR A 554 -11.12 -17.43 -5.61
C TYR A 554 -10.54 -17.09 -4.24
N GLU A 555 -9.85 -18.03 -3.60
CA GLU A 555 -9.11 -17.77 -2.36
C GLU A 555 -8.03 -16.68 -2.59
N ILE A 556 -7.25 -16.79 -3.66
CA ILE A 556 -6.22 -15.78 -3.94
C ILE A 556 -6.83 -14.45 -4.42
N LEU A 557 -7.95 -14.48 -5.16
CA LEU A 557 -8.68 -13.26 -5.52
C LEU A 557 -9.16 -12.50 -4.30
N TYR A 558 -9.61 -13.18 -3.24
CA TYR A 558 -9.99 -12.52 -2.00
C TYR A 558 -8.84 -11.67 -1.42
N PHE A 559 -7.64 -12.25 -1.32
CA PHE A 559 -6.49 -11.54 -0.76
C PHE A 559 -6.00 -10.38 -1.63
N PHE A 560 -6.18 -10.46 -2.94
CA PHE A 560 -5.88 -9.38 -3.88
C PHE A 560 -7.07 -8.46 -4.18
N HIS A 561 -8.12 -8.48 -3.35
CA HIS A 561 -9.32 -7.64 -3.51
C HIS A 561 -10.06 -7.84 -4.85
N GLY A 562 -9.84 -8.97 -5.53
CA GLY A 562 -10.51 -9.30 -6.79
C GLY A 562 -12.01 -9.60 -6.63
N ILE A 563 -12.44 -10.13 -5.48
CA ILE A 563 -13.87 -10.44 -5.26
C ILE A 563 -14.70 -9.14 -5.16
N VAL A 564 -14.19 -8.09 -4.51
CA VAL A 564 -14.95 -6.84 -4.31
C VAL A 564 -15.15 -6.05 -5.61
N MET A 565 -14.31 -6.27 -6.63
CA MET A 565 -14.45 -5.67 -7.96
C MET A 565 -15.19 -6.59 -8.96
N THR A 566 -15.66 -7.77 -8.52
CA THR A 566 -16.31 -8.75 -9.38
C THR A 566 -17.75 -8.32 -9.70
N SER A 567 -18.16 -8.45 -10.97
CA SER A 567 -19.52 -8.11 -11.39
C SER A 567 -20.57 -8.98 -10.70
N ARG A 568 -21.77 -8.43 -10.46
CA ARG A 568 -22.87 -9.13 -9.78
C ARG A 568 -23.19 -10.50 -10.40
N ASP A 569 -23.18 -10.62 -11.73
CA ASP A 569 -23.49 -11.88 -12.42
C ASP A 569 -22.47 -12.98 -12.14
N VAL A 570 -21.19 -12.62 -12.05
CA VAL A 570 -20.12 -13.57 -11.69
C VAL A 570 -20.23 -13.94 -10.21
N LEU A 571 -20.55 -12.98 -9.33
CA LEU A 571 -20.77 -13.27 -7.91
C LEU A 571 -21.94 -14.23 -7.70
N VAL A 572 -23.06 -14.06 -8.41
CA VAL A 572 -24.23 -14.97 -8.31
C VAL A 572 -23.84 -16.39 -8.70
N ARG A 573 -23.11 -16.57 -9.81
CA ARG A 573 -22.59 -17.90 -10.21
C ARG A 573 -21.64 -18.49 -9.15
N LEU A 574 -20.79 -17.67 -8.56
CA LEU A 574 -19.90 -18.11 -7.48
C LEU A 574 -20.69 -18.58 -6.25
N VAL A 575 -21.79 -17.91 -5.90
CA VAL A 575 -22.70 -18.34 -4.83
C VAL A 575 -23.40 -19.67 -5.16
N GLU A 576 -23.85 -19.85 -6.40
CA GLU A 576 -24.45 -21.11 -6.87
C GLU A 576 -23.44 -22.27 -6.80
N ASP A 577 -22.22 -22.06 -7.31
CA ASP A 577 -21.17 -23.06 -7.33
C ASP A 577 -20.72 -23.46 -5.92
N THR A 578 -20.50 -22.49 -5.04
CA THR A 578 -20.13 -22.75 -3.64
C THR A 578 -21.27 -23.42 -2.86
N THR A 579 -22.54 -23.11 -3.17
CA THR A 579 -23.69 -23.78 -2.57
C THR A 579 -23.76 -25.25 -2.99
N ARG A 580 -23.50 -25.55 -4.27
CA ARG A 580 -23.40 -26.93 -4.77
C ARG A 580 -22.25 -27.69 -4.10
N ILE A 581 -21.07 -27.06 -4.01
CA ILE A 581 -19.88 -27.63 -3.34
C ILE A 581 -20.17 -27.97 -1.87
N LEU A 582 -20.82 -27.08 -1.13
CA LEU A 582 -21.14 -27.32 0.28
C LEU A 582 -22.06 -28.53 0.45
N LYS A 583 -23.08 -28.67 -0.42
CA LYS A 583 -23.97 -29.84 -0.42
C LYS A 583 -23.20 -31.13 -0.73
N GLU A 584 -22.33 -31.11 -1.73
CA GLU A 584 -21.48 -32.28 -2.08
C GLU A 584 -20.51 -32.65 -0.95
N LEU A 585 -20.00 -31.66 -0.20
CA LEU A 585 -19.14 -31.91 0.96
C LEU A 585 -19.93 -32.56 2.10
N GLU A 586 -21.16 -32.11 2.38
CA GLU A 586 -22.01 -32.70 3.42
C GLU A 586 -22.31 -34.19 3.17
N GLU A 587 -22.35 -34.61 1.91
CA GLU A 587 -22.57 -36.02 1.50
C GLU A 587 -21.27 -36.87 1.55
N LYS A 588 -20.09 -36.26 1.66
CA LYS A 588 -18.79 -36.95 1.65
C LYS A 588 -18.36 -37.42 3.03
N THR A 589 -17.63 -38.53 3.07
CA THR A 589 -16.87 -38.93 4.26
C THR A 589 -15.82 -37.88 4.57
N LYS A 590 -15.74 -37.45 5.84
CA LYS A 590 -14.77 -36.45 6.29
C LYS A 590 -13.34 -37.00 6.16
N TYR A 591 -12.57 -36.40 5.26
CA TYR A 591 -11.13 -36.60 5.12
C TYR A 591 -10.36 -35.60 6.01
N GLU A 592 -9.04 -35.78 6.13
CA GLU A 592 -8.18 -35.02 7.06
C GLU A 592 -8.42 -33.50 7.00
N THR A 593 -8.41 -32.91 5.81
CA THR A 593 -8.60 -31.47 5.59
C THR A 593 -10.03 -31.11 5.19
N TYR A 594 -11.03 -31.91 5.59
CA TYR A 594 -12.44 -31.67 5.23
C TYR A 594 -12.91 -30.28 5.67
N TYR A 595 -12.57 -29.89 6.90
CA TYR A 595 -13.01 -28.63 7.48
C TYR A 595 -12.29 -27.42 6.89
N ASP A 596 -11.04 -27.56 6.44
CA ASP A 596 -10.37 -26.52 5.65
C ASP A 596 -11.21 -26.17 4.40
N ASP A 597 -11.66 -27.19 3.67
CA ASP A 597 -12.42 -27.03 2.44
C ASP A 597 -13.85 -26.54 2.71
N PHE A 598 -14.51 -27.11 3.71
CA PHE A 598 -15.86 -26.71 4.10
C PHE A 598 -15.92 -25.25 4.56
N CYS A 599 -14.98 -24.84 5.43
CA CYS A 599 -14.86 -23.45 5.87
C CYS A 599 -14.47 -22.51 4.73
N LEU A 600 -13.60 -22.93 3.81
CA LEU A 600 -13.24 -22.10 2.65
C LEU A 600 -14.44 -21.86 1.72
N ALA A 601 -15.24 -22.90 1.46
CA ALA A 601 -16.46 -22.75 0.66
C ALA A 601 -17.49 -21.84 1.34
N LEU A 602 -17.67 -21.95 2.66
CA LEU A 602 -18.50 -21.02 3.44
C LEU A 602 -17.97 -19.60 3.36
N PHE A 603 -16.66 -19.40 3.51
CA PHE A 603 -16.02 -18.09 3.47
C PHE A 603 -16.25 -17.39 2.13
N ILE A 604 -15.90 -18.05 1.02
CA ILE A 604 -16.01 -17.48 -0.32
C ILE A 604 -17.47 -17.19 -0.66
N ARG A 605 -18.40 -18.09 -0.31
CA ARG A 605 -19.83 -17.86 -0.50
C ARG A 605 -20.29 -16.63 0.28
N ALA A 606 -19.99 -16.58 1.58
CA ALA A 606 -20.45 -15.50 2.44
C ALA A 606 -19.88 -14.13 2.02
N VAL A 607 -18.63 -14.07 1.56
CA VAL A 607 -18.04 -12.85 0.97
C VAL A 607 -18.81 -12.46 -0.31
N ALA A 608 -19.06 -13.40 -1.22
CA ALA A 608 -19.78 -13.11 -2.46
C ALA A 608 -21.23 -12.65 -2.21
N GLU A 609 -21.97 -13.32 -1.31
CA GLU A 609 -23.32 -12.93 -0.89
C GLU A 609 -23.34 -11.54 -0.27
N ARG A 610 -22.34 -11.20 0.55
CA ARG A 610 -22.20 -9.85 1.10
C ARG A 610 -22.01 -8.81 0.00
N GLU A 611 -21.11 -9.06 -0.94
CA GLU A 611 -20.87 -8.11 -2.04
C GLU A 611 -22.09 -7.96 -2.96
N ILE A 612 -22.90 -9.01 -3.15
CA ILE A 612 -24.19 -8.89 -3.87
C ILE A 612 -25.18 -8.03 -3.08
N GLY A 613 -25.37 -8.32 -1.79
CA GLY A 613 -26.39 -7.67 -0.96
C GLY A 613 -26.03 -6.25 -0.54
N PHE A 614 -24.76 -5.97 -0.27
CA PHE A 614 -24.25 -4.64 0.05
C PHE A 614 -22.83 -4.47 -0.55
N PRO A 615 -22.72 -3.99 -1.80
CA PRO A 615 -21.45 -3.83 -2.49
C PRO A 615 -20.45 -2.92 -1.77
N SER A 616 -19.16 -3.26 -1.82
CA SER A 616 -18.08 -2.48 -1.18
C SER A 616 -18.01 -1.02 -1.65
N VAL A 617 -18.36 -0.72 -2.90
CA VAL A 617 -18.38 0.66 -3.43
C VAL A 617 -19.27 1.59 -2.60
N LYS A 618 -20.39 1.08 -2.06
CA LYS A 618 -21.31 1.85 -1.20
C LYS A 618 -20.67 2.23 0.15
N THR A 619 -19.60 1.55 0.54
CA THR A 619 -18.84 1.87 1.75
C THR A 619 -17.83 3.00 1.53
N LEU A 620 -17.68 3.50 0.30
CA LEU A 620 -16.75 4.58 -0.03
C LEU A 620 -17.47 5.92 -0.27
N GLU A 621 -18.79 5.93 -0.07
CA GLU A 621 -19.63 7.13 -0.05
C GLU A 621 -19.37 8.00 1.19
N GLU A 622 -19.91 9.21 1.25
CA GLU A 622 -19.82 10.04 2.45
C GLU A 622 -20.40 9.31 3.68
N ILE A 623 -19.78 9.48 4.86
CA ILE A 623 -20.19 8.82 6.12
C ILE A 623 -21.68 8.99 6.41
N LYS A 624 -22.26 10.16 6.17
CA LYS A 624 -23.71 10.40 6.39
C LYS A 624 -24.58 9.51 5.50
N VAL A 625 -24.18 9.32 4.25
CA VAL A 625 -24.87 8.42 3.30
C VAL A 625 -24.73 6.98 3.77
N GLN A 626 -23.53 6.57 4.20
CA GLN A 626 -23.31 5.23 4.76
C GLN A 626 -24.17 4.96 6.01
N VAL A 627 -24.30 5.92 6.92
CA VAL A 627 -25.16 5.79 8.11
C VAL A 627 -26.63 5.65 7.73
N ALA A 628 -27.11 6.47 6.79
CA ALA A 628 -28.49 6.40 6.30
C ALA A 628 -28.79 5.04 5.64
N LEU A 629 -27.87 4.54 4.80
CA LEU A 629 -27.95 3.20 4.22
C LEU A 629 -27.96 2.14 5.32
N GLY A 630 -26.98 2.18 6.23
CA GLY A 630 -26.88 1.23 7.34
C GLY A 630 -28.18 1.11 8.13
N ARG A 631 -28.85 2.23 8.46
CA ARG A 631 -30.15 2.25 9.15
C ARG A 631 -31.26 1.58 8.35
N SER A 632 -31.36 1.86 7.04
CA SER A 632 -32.38 1.25 6.18
C SER A 632 -32.20 -0.27 6.11
N TYR A 633 -30.96 -0.75 5.93
CA TYR A 633 -30.65 -2.19 5.96
C TYR A 633 -30.93 -2.81 7.33
N ASN A 634 -30.54 -2.14 8.42
CA ASN A 634 -30.78 -2.61 9.78
C ASN A 634 -32.28 -2.82 10.04
N SER A 635 -33.08 -1.78 9.75
CA SER A 635 -34.52 -1.78 9.96
C SER A 635 -35.19 -2.93 9.19
N LYS A 636 -34.81 -3.11 7.92
CA LYS A 636 -35.38 -4.17 7.08
C LYS A 636 -34.90 -5.58 7.49
N MET A 637 -33.71 -5.72 8.06
CA MET A 637 -33.20 -7.00 8.53
C MET A 637 -33.82 -7.45 9.86
N PHE A 638 -34.06 -6.52 10.79
CA PHE A 638 -34.34 -6.85 12.20
C PHE A 638 -35.64 -6.27 12.78
N ALA A 639 -36.28 -5.29 12.12
CA ALA A 639 -37.42 -4.57 12.70
C ALA A 639 -38.76 -4.79 11.96
N ASP A 640 -38.83 -5.73 11.00
CA ASP A 640 -40.04 -6.08 10.23
C ASP A 640 -40.84 -4.87 9.69
N SER A 641 -40.15 -3.76 9.38
CA SER A 641 -40.80 -2.54 8.89
C SER A 641 -40.78 -2.50 7.36
N ARG A 642 -41.96 -2.27 6.76
CA ARG A 642 -42.10 -1.91 5.34
C ARG A 642 -42.04 -0.39 5.21
N SER A 643 -40.85 0.20 5.17
CA SER A 643 -40.73 1.54 4.58
C SER A 643 -40.82 1.44 3.06
N SER A 644 -41.48 2.43 2.44
CA SER A 644 -41.73 2.51 1.00
C SER A 644 -40.88 3.63 0.38
N LEU A 645 -39.61 3.73 0.75
CA LEU A 645 -38.69 4.69 0.16
C LEU A 645 -37.98 4.04 -1.04
N THR A 646 -37.76 4.80 -2.10
CA THR A 646 -37.11 4.34 -3.34
C THR A 646 -35.64 3.94 -3.15
N SER A 647 -35.06 4.24 -1.99
CA SER A 647 -33.69 3.91 -1.57
C SER A 647 -33.58 2.66 -0.68
N ASP A 648 -34.69 1.98 -0.39
CA ASP A 648 -34.66 0.81 0.50
C ASP A 648 -34.05 -0.43 -0.17
N PRO A 649 -33.28 -1.26 0.58
CA PRO A 649 -32.67 -2.46 0.03
C PRO A 649 -33.72 -3.46 -0.45
N SER A 650 -33.44 -4.17 -1.54
CA SER A 650 -34.36 -5.19 -2.05
C SER A 650 -34.42 -6.40 -1.09
N ASP A 651 -35.54 -7.13 -1.09
CA ASP A 651 -35.67 -8.35 -0.27
C ASP A 651 -34.63 -9.41 -0.68
N VAL A 652 -34.26 -9.42 -1.96
CA VAL A 652 -33.21 -10.29 -2.51
C VAL A 652 -31.86 -9.97 -1.87
N ASP A 653 -31.50 -8.69 -1.82
CA ASP A 653 -30.24 -8.25 -1.22
C ASP A 653 -30.20 -8.57 0.28
N ILE A 654 -31.32 -8.36 0.99
CA ILE A 654 -31.47 -8.71 2.40
C ILE A 654 -31.29 -10.21 2.64
N ASN A 655 -31.86 -11.05 1.78
CA ASN A 655 -31.71 -12.51 1.89
C ASN A 655 -30.26 -12.96 1.70
N TYR A 656 -29.53 -12.37 0.75
CA TYR A 656 -28.10 -12.62 0.60
C TYR A 656 -27.31 -12.22 1.86
N LEU A 657 -27.61 -11.06 2.45
CA LEU A 657 -26.94 -10.63 3.70
C LEU A 657 -27.25 -11.56 4.88
N LYS A 658 -28.50 -12.03 5.02
CA LYS A 658 -28.87 -13.03 6.03
C LYS A 658 -28.11 -14.34 5.82
N SER A 659 -28.04 -14.82 4.58
CA SER A 659 -27.26 -16.01 4.21
C SER A 659 -25.78 -15.85 4.54
N SER A 660 -25.20 -14.69 4.19
CA SER A 660 -23.81 -14.34 4.46
C SER A 660 -23.47 -14.37 5.96
N ILE A 661 -24.29 -13.72 6.80
CA ILE A 661 -24.14 -13.76 8.26
C ILE A 661 -24.15 -15.20 8.78
N ASN A 662 -25.10 -16.01 8.31
CA ASN A 662 -25.20 -17.42 8.72
C ASN A 662 -23.98 -18.23 8.25
N GLY A 663 -23.48 -17.97 7.05
CA GLY A 663 -22.27 -18.58 6.51
C GLY A 663 -21.04 -18.30 7.36
N PHE A 664 -20.80 -17.03 7.73
CA PHE A 664 -19.69 -16.68 8.62
C PHE A 664 -19.85 -17.25 10.02
N LYS A 665 -21.05 -17.19 10.61
CA LYS A 665 -21.31 -17.81 11.93
C LYS A 665 -21.05 -19.31 11.91
N LYS A 666 -21.47 -20.00 10.84
CA LYS A 666 -21.20 -21.43 10.67
C LYS A 666 -19.70 -21.71 10.53
N LEU A 667 -18.99 -20.93 9.71
CA LEU A 667 -17.54 -21.04 9.56
C LEU A 667 -16.84 -20.90 10.92
N ILE A 668 -17.19 -19.87 11.69
CA ILE A 668 -16.63 -19.59 13.01
C ILE A 668 -16.87 -20.78 13.94
N SER A 669 -18.08 -21.35 13.97
CA SER A 669 -18.41 -22.51 14.80
C SER A 669 -17.67 -23.79 14.44
N GLU A 670 -17.28 -23.95 13.16
CA GLU A 670 -16.56 -25.12 12.68
C GLU A 670 -15.03 -24.92 12.67
N SER A 671 -14.56 -23.70 12.94
CA SER A 671 -13.16 -23.30 12.80
C SER A 671 -12.19 -24.10 13.66
N ARG A 672 -12.65 -24.61 14.81
CA ARG A 672 -11.87 -25.49 15.70
C ARG A 672 -11.41 -26.78 15.04
N ASN A 673 -12.07 -27.19 13.96
CA ASN A 673 -11.78 -28.41 13.23
C ASN A 673 -10.86 -28.18 12.01
N ILE A 674 -10.48 -26.93 11.72
CA ILE A 674 -9.55 -26.60 10.63
C ILE A 674 -8.15 -27.13 10.99
N VAL A 675 -7.48 -27.76 10.02
CA VAL A 675 -6.17 -28.41 10.25
C VAL A 675 -5.00 -27.54 9.77
N LEU A 676 -5.14 -26.85 8.62
CA LEU A 676 -4.02 -26.13 8.00
C LEU A 676 -4.30 -24.63 7.83
N ASP A 677 -5.46 -24.26 7.30
CA ASP A 677 -5.76 -22.89 6.87
C ASP A 677 -6.38 -22.01 7.99
N HIS A 678 -5.69 -21.92 9.13
CA HIS A 678 -6.16 -21.21 10.34
C HIS A 678 -6.53 -19.72 10.16
N TRP A 679 -6.02 -19.09 9.10
CA TRP A 679 -6.35 -17.71 8.76
C TRP A 679 -7.87 -17.48 8.60
N MET A 680 -8.62 -18.51 8.20
CA MET A 680 -10.06 -18.41 7.92
C MET A 680 -10.87 -17.96 9.13
N LEU A 681 -10.49 -18.33 10.36
CA LEU A 681 -11.20 -17.85 11.56
C LEU A 681 -11.04 -16.33 11.70
N LEU A 682 -9.80 -15.84 11.67
CA LEU A 682 -9.50 -14.43 11.90
C LEU A 682 -10.10 -13.55 10.79
N PHE A 683 -9.95 -13.94 9.53
CA PHE A 683 -10.55 -13.22 8.41
C PHE A 683 -12.08 -13.37 8.39
N GLY A 684 -12.64 -14.52 8.80
CA GLY A 684 -14.07 -14.72 8.94
C GLY A 684 -14.71 -13.78 9.96
N ARG A 685 -14.04 -13.59 11.12
CA ARG A 685 -14.39 -12.57 12.12
C ARG A 685 -14.35 -11.16 11.52
N TYR A 686 -13.27 -10.79 10.84
CA TYR A 686 -13.16 -9.47 10.20
C TYR A 686 -14.24 -9.21 9.15
N GLU A 687 -14.55 -10.18 8.29
CA GLU A 687 -15.57 -10.02 7.26
C GLU A 687 -16.99 -9.97 7.84
N LEU A 688 -17.26 -10.71 8.92
CA LEU A 688 -18.52 -10.61 9.67
C LEU A 688 -18.65 -9.24 10.35
N GLY A 689 -17.59 -8.75 10.99
CA GLY A 689 -17.54 -7.41 11.57
C GLY A 689 -17.75 -6.32 10.52
N SER A 690 -17.12 -6.47 9.35
CA SER A 690 -17.30 -5.57 8.21
C SER A 690 -18.74 -5.56 7.70
N LEU A 691 -19.40 -6.72 7.64
CA LEU A 691 -20.82 -6.82 7.30
C LEU A 691 -21.69 -6.10 8.34
N TYR A 692 -21.49 -6.37 9.63
CA TYR A 692 -22.23 -5.70 10.70
C TYR A 692 -22.07 -4.19 10.67
N MET A 693 -20.86 -3.70 10.37
CA MET A 693 -20.60 -2.28 10.19
C MET A 693 -21.42 -1.69 9.02
N ARG A 694 -21.47 -2.37 7.86
CA ARG A 694 -22.26 -1.93 6.68
C ARG A 694 -23.75 -1.80 6.98
N ILE A 695 -24.31 -2.70 7.79
CA ILE A 695 -25.75 -2.72 8.13
C ILE A 695 -26.07 -1.97 9.44
N GLY A 696 -25.18 -1.12 9.94
CA GLY A 696 -25.42 -0.28 11.12
C GLY A 696 -25.47 -1.03 12.47
N GLN A 697 -24.99 -2.28 12.54
CA GLN A 697 -24.88 -3.06 13.78
C GLN A 697 -23.52 -2.82 14.46
N PHE A 698 -23.27 -1.60 14.92
CA PHE A 698 -21.92 -1.17 15.32
C PHE A 698 -21.32 -1.93 16.52
N ASN A 699 -22.13 -2.26 17.54
CA ASN A 699 -21.67 -3.04 18.69
C ASN A 699 -21.22 -4.44 18.29
N MET A 700 -21.97 -5.09 17.38
CA MET A 700 -21.60 -6.40 16.86
C MET A 700 -20.34 -6.31 16.01
N ALA A 701 -20.23 -5.28 15.16
CA ALA A 701 -19.04 -5.04 14.36
C ALA A 701 -17.78 -4.90 15.22
N LYS A 702 -17.84 -4.11 16.29
CA LYS A 702 -16.74 -3.91 17.23
C LYS A 702 -16.28 -5.23 17.85
N CYS A 703 -17.22 -6.04 18.35
CA CYS A 703 -16.92 -7.34 18.95
C CYS A 703 -16.16 -8.26 17.99
N GLU A 704 -16.61 -8.34 16.73
CA GLU A 704 -15.98 -9.19 15.72
C GLU A 704 -14.60 -8.67 15.28
N PHE A 705 -14.41 -7.35 15.18
CA PHE A 705 -13.08 -6.77 14.90
C PHE A 705 -12.10 -7.02 16.05
N GLU A 706 -12.53 -6.83 17.30
CA GLU A 706 -11.72 -7.14 18.49
C GLU A 706 -11.36 -8.63 18.55
N ALA A 707 -12.31 -9.52 18.23
CA ALA A 707 -12.07 -10.95 18.14
C ALA A 707 -11.05 -11.30 17.04
N ALA A 708 -11.16 -10.69 15.87
CA ALA A 708 -10.20 -10.87 14.78
C ALA A 708 -8.77 -10.46 15.18
N GLN A 709 -8.63 -9.39 15.98
CA GLN A 709 -7.34 -8.96 16.51
C GLN A 709 -6.84 -9.85 17.66
N ASN A 710 -7.75 -10.51 18.38
CA ASN A 710 -7.48 -11.40 19.49
C ASN A 710 -7.47 -12.87 19.06
N LYS A 711 -6.69 -13.20 18.01
CA LYS A 711 -6.48 -14.57 17.52
C LYS A 711 -7.77 -15.32 17.13
N GLY A 712 -8.85 -14.59 16.86
CA GLY A 712 -10.15 -15.13 16.47
C GLY A 712 -11.16 -15.34 17.60
N VAL A 713 -10.81 -15.02 18.86
CA VAL A 713 -11.62 -15.32 20.05
C VAL A 713 -12.33 -14.07 20.57
N ALA A 714 -13.66 -14.14 20.58
CA ALA A 714 -14.54 -13.14 21.16
C ALA A 714 -14.85 -13.44 22.64
N LYS A 715 -15.28 -12.42 23.38
CA LYS A 715 -15.77 -12.59 24.75
C LYS A 715 -17.08 -13.40 24.72
N GLY A 716 -17.08 -14.57 25.37
CA GLY A 716 -18.24 -15.48 25.41
C GLY A 716 -18.16 -16.64 24.41
N ASP A 717 -17.07 -16.75 23.65
CA ASP A 717 -16.77 -17.96 22.90
C ASP A 717 -16.32 -19.07 23.88
N GLU A 718 -17.21 -20.01 24.22
CA GLU A 718 -16.88 -21.14 25.10
C GLU A 718 -16.15 -22.28 24.36
N ASP A 719 -16.42 -22.44 23.06
CA ASP A 719 -16.00 -23.58 22.24
C ASP A 719 -14.98 -23.25 21.13
N ILE A 720 -14.48 -22.01 21.08
CA ILE A 720 -13.56 -21.54 20.03
C ILE A 720 -12.18 -21.31 20.62
N PHE A 721 -11.17 -21.94 20.00
CA PHE A 721 -9.77 -21.77 20.39
C PHE A 721 -9.06 -20.83 19.43
N GLY A 722 -8.32 -19.87 19.99
CA GLY A 722 -7.53 -18.93 19.19
C GLY A 722 -6.27 -19.59 18.62
N PHE A 723 -5.89 -19.18 17.41
CA PHE A 723 -4.68 -19.68 16.77
C PHE A 723 -3.46 -18.84 17.16
N LYS A 724 -2.34 -19.49 17.54
CA LYS A 724 -1.12 -18.78 17.97
C LYS A 724 -0.47 -17.96 16.87
N LYS A 725 -0.44 -18.47 15.64
CA LYS A 725 0.11 -17.83 14.44
C LYS A 725 -0.79 -18.15 13.25
N SER A 726 -1.20 -17.14 12.49
CA SER A 726 -1.98 -17.33 11.27
C SER A 726 -1.32 -16.68 10.04
N SER A 727 -1.57 -17.25 8.86
CA SER A 727 -1.12 -16.62 7.62
C SER A 727 -1.74 -15.23 7.46
N LEU A 728 -0.91 -14.24 7.08
CA LEU A 728 -1.35 -12.87 6.77
C LEU A 728 -1.97 -12.12 7.96
N GLU A 729 -1.67 -12.54 9.20
CA GLU A 729 -2.19 -11.90 10.41
C GLU A 729 -1.82 -10.41 10.50
N ASN A 730 -0.58 -10.03 10.20
CA ASN A 730 -0.16 -8.62 10.21
C ASN A 730 -0.98 -7.75 9.23
N MET A 731 -1.31 -8.28 8.06
CA MET A 731 -2.16 -7.60 7.08
C MET A 731 -3.57 -7.41 7.65
N LEU A 732 -4.10 -8.41 8.34
CA LEU A 732 -5.40 -8.33 8.99
C LEU A 732 -5.42 -7.29 10.12
N GLN A 733 -4.37 -7.21 10.94
CA GLN A 733 -4.28 -6.25 12.04
C GLN A 733 -4.38 -4.81 11.54
N VAL A 734 -3.71 -4.48 10.44
CA VAL A 734 -3.80 -3.16 9.79
C VAL A 734 -5.22 -2.86 9.30
N ARG A 735 -5.89 -3.86 8.71
CA ARG A 735 -7.28 -3.72 8.26
C ARG A 735 -8.25 -3.52 9.44
N CYS A 736 -8.13 -4.31 10.50
CA CYS A 736 -8.95 -4.16 11.71
C CYS A 736 -8.77 -2.78 12.34
N HIS A 737 -7.54 -2.27 12.42
CA HIS A 737 -7.27 -0.93 12.94
C HIS A 737 -8.02 0.15 12.16
N ASN A 738 -7.92 0.14 10.83
CA ASN A 738 -8.65 1.09 9.97
C ASN A 738 -10.17 0.90 10.06
N ALA A 739 -10.65 -0.35 10.15
CA ALA A 739 -12.07 -0.65 10.29
C ALA A 739 -12.65 -0.10 11.60
N LEU A 740 -11.91 -0.19 12.70
CA LEU A 740 -12.29 0.37 13.99
C LEU A 740 -12.29 1.91 13.98
N LEU A 741 -11.37 2.55 13.26
CA LEU A 741 -11.40 4.00 13.05
C LEU A 741 -12.66 4.41 12.27
N LYS A 742 -12.99 3.68 11.22
CA LYS A 742 -14.21 3.93 10.43
C LYS A 742 -15.48 3.67 11.22
N LEU A 743 -15.50 2.62 12.03
CA LEU A 743 -16.62 2.27 12.90
C LEU A 743 -16.94 3.42 13.87
N ARG A 744 -15.90 4.00 14.51
CA ARG A 744 -16.05 5.17 15.39
C ARG A 744 -16.71 6.35 14.66
N ALA A 745 -16.23 6.67 13.45
CA ALA A 745 -16.80 7.75 12.64
C ALA A 745 -18.28 7.52 12.30
N LEU A 746 -18.66 6.28 11.92
CA LEU A 746 -20.04 5.92 11.62
C LEU A 746 -20.95 5.99 12.85
N GLU A 747 -20.47 5.52 14.00
CA GLU A 747 -21.20 5.51 15.27
C GLU A 747 -21.51 6.94 15.75
N GLU A 748 -20.50 7.82 15.77
CA GLU A 748 -20.67 9.22 16.14
C GLU A 748 -21.67 9.96 15.23
N ASN A 749 -21.61 9.72 13.91
CA ASN A 749 -22.53 10.34 12.96
C ASN A 749 -23.96 9.80 13.10
N SER A 750 -24.13 8.53 13.46
CA SER A 750 -25.46 7.99 13.76
C SER A 750 -26.08 8.69 14.96
N LEU A 751 -25.33 8.96 16.03
CA LEU A 751 -25.88 9.69 17.18
C LEU A 751 -26.33 11.11 16.81
N SER A 752 -25.59 11.79 15.92
CA SER A 752 -25.91 13.16 15.50
C SER A 752 -27.18 13.28 14.65
N LEU A 753 -27.59 12.23 13.94
CA LEU A 753 -28.81 12.21 13.10
C LEU A 753 -30.08 11.82 13.89
N ILE A 754 -30.00 11.67 15.21
CA ILE A 754 -31.14 11.38 16.10
C ILE A 754 -31.63 12.68 16.78
N PHE A 755 -30.81 13.73 16.76
CA PHE A 755 -31.12 15.09 17.20
C PHE A 755 -31.28 16.00 15.99
#